data_AF-A0A2G5VVJ4-F1
#
_entry.id   AF-A0A2G5VVJ4-F1
#
_cell.length_a   1.000
_cell.length_b   1.000
_cell.length_c   1.000
_cell.angle_alpha   90.00
_cell.angle_beta   90.00
_cell.angle_gamma   90.00
#
_symmetry.space_group_name_H-M   'P 1'
#
loop_
_entity.id
_entity.type
_entity.pdbx_description
1 polymer ?
#
loop_
_entity_poly.entity_id
_entity_poly.type
_entity_poly.pdbx_seq_one_letter_code
_entity_poly.pdbx_strand_id
1 'polypeptide(L)'
;MSSASDSTKDNLVGDAFPTKEELAFFDQFAEIVDGTAMYRMAPNVLVMPPKTLLFKNCDDLPKTTTLDMNIGRLFDIFIRKMIQDAGGDLENTHYWLNLRHPGYLEPKGYWIFHKTYKMANGHTLVNLIAKHAQSKRDTGIALDEAMTLSMKIFKEDPKSGGAGRIPDWIMKKIGVRTPNVIGESHCLPKALILGRIWSDSNTCDDATEKTRQKTLYKDLTRPDRSEAISSHEQLIRAQTLLAAAGLNPDVKEHNLIDLAKLADYSTIGFVFGTYLQNSHFEFFKPSIPTVKFFFCFKCSELVDNKHGRRCKKLCNRCGSVKCEPVVNEETCCIKCNNTFHSKKCFERHTKVKAKYSYAYCDIYEKCTKCQKIHERNSYSKLVHRCYRNHFCNICMEKTSLHHKCVHAAPTAANRKRQLEKQESWTMVIYDIESIVTSSVDLNSLFGVKHIPNVLCYKLICNECMGGDCHQCRSIGTMSYKQGSGTVVEQFVKFLKKDPRLVNAYIIAHNGGRYDHVFTLEELIKNEHCRPNFVMAGQTIISADVELGRKNTLHFRDSVKHIPMRLAQLPKAFNLKTESKGYFPYLFNQPVNYGKVLPGLPPVEFYEPRFMSVKGRAEFEEWYEEHKDTPFNFDEEIVKYCKNDVQILVEAVVKYIELCQEKMSGWNPFIQAPTLASYVMHVMKHEHIKDGVVGYIPENGYGGRNNSRFALKYLLWLESKGIKLQHTLRTEGEFLAVCENVKEYHVDGYNPETREIYEIHGCLWHGCKKCYRNQEAVCPRNKNVKMRELFERTLAKDADLRAAGFTLHVKWECELKEEMRKDEEMRRFFENCHHAYHLRPREAMYGGRTQQFRSLTKADSEHSIEYYDFCSLYPYVNMRGTSYPMGVPHRITEFSEEVSNCAPLPYRGLVFCDVLPPINCPIPVLPFRCDGKLLFVLCRTCGELRKGEKCTHEHASERALTGVWCTDELNLAIQEGYQITKYHEVWHWSDEKWFQGGFFDSFMTPSSDTAISYPPWAVYPP
;
A
#
# COMPACT_ATOMS: atom_id res chain seq x y z
N MET A 1 -69.01 19.92 -1.96
CA MET A 1 -69.12 21.33 -2.40
C MET A 1 -68.18 22.13 -1.51
N SER A 2 -66.98 22.43 -2.02
CA SER A 2 -66.46 23.79 -2.33
C SER A 2 -66.27 24.66 -1.07
N SER A 3 -65.12 25.28 -0.77
CA SER A 3 -63.97 25.70 -1.58
C SER A 3 -62.77 26.09 -0.68
N ALA A 4 -61.61 26.18 -1.34
CA ALA A 4 -60.24 26.48 -0.91
C ALA A 4 -59.97 27.77 -0.09
N SER A 5 -58.85 27.74 0.66
CA SER A 5 -57.73 28.72 0.71
C SER A 5 -56.91 28.41 1.98
N ASP A 6 -55.58 28.39 2.09
CA ASP A 6 -54.46 28.77 1.23
C ASP A 6 -53.20 28.11 1.85
N SER A 7 -52.24 27.66 1.03
CA SER A 7 -51.03 26.98 1.48
C SER A 7 -49.80 27.49 0.73
N THR A 8 -49.01 28.35 1.38
CA THR A 8 -47.67 28.74 0.91
C THR A 8 -46.69 28.80 2.09
N LYS A 9 -46.10 27.65 2.43
CA LYS A 9 -44.77 27.61 3.04
C LYS A 9 -43.78 27.48 1.90
N ASP A 10 -43.04 28.54 1.61
CA ASP A 10 -42.01 28.61 0.58
C ASP A 10 -40.84 27.68 1.00
N ASN A 11 -40.90 26.40 0.60
CA ASN A 11 -39.80 25.46 0.82
C ASN A 11 -38.63 25.86 -0.09
N LEU A 12 -37.55 26.34 0.52
CA LEU A 12 -36.34 26.84 -0.16
C LEU A 12 -35.54 25.77 -0.93
N VAL A 13 -35.95 24.51 -0.83
CA VAL A 13 -35.41 23.36 -1.57
C VAL A 13 -36.57 22.76 -2.36
N GLY A 14 -36.44 22.74 -3.68
CA GLY A 14 -37.49 22.20 -4.55
C GLY A 14 -37.43 20.69 -4.67
N ASP A 15 -38.55 19.99 -4.47
CA ASP A 15 -38.63 18.53 -4.65
C ASP A 15 -38.91 18.11 -6.11
N ALA A 16 -39.05 19.09 -7.02
CA ALA A 16 -39.34 18.91 -8.44
C ALA A 16 -38.54 19.90 -9.29
N PHE A 17 -38.52 19.71 -10.62
CA PHE A 17 -37.91 20.66 -11.56
C PHE A 17 -38.56 22.06 -11.48
N PRO A 18 -37.87 23.13 -11.91
CA PRO A 18 -38.32 24.50 -11.70
C PRO A 18 -39.69 24.77 -12.30
N THR A 19 -40.59 25.31 -11.48
CA THR A 19 -41.91 25.79 -11.90
C THR A 19 -41.81 27.07 -12.74
N LYS A 20 -42.91 27.48 -13.39
CA LYS A 20 -42.92 28.73 -14.18
C LYS A 20 -42.69 29.94 -13.30
N GLU A 21 -43.23 29.92 -12.09
CA GLU A 21 -43.09 30.96 -11.07
C GLU A 21 -41.64 31.05 -10.57
N GLU A 22 -40.97 29.91 -10.36
CA GLU A 22 -39.55 29.88 -10.00
C GLU A 22 -38.64 30.33 -11.15
N LEU A 23 -38.96 29.99 -12.38
CA LEU A 23 -38.21 30.49 -13.55
C LEU A 23 -38.41 32.00 -13.72
N ALA A 24 -39.62 32.53 -13.50
CA ALA A 24 -39.86 33.96 -13.51
C ALA A 24 -39.09 34.68 -12.38
N PHE A 25 -39.04 34.09 -11.19
CA PHE A 25 -38.19 34.59 -10.10
C PHE A 25 -36.70 34.57 -10.49
N PHE A 26 -36.23 33.49 -11.11
CA PHE A 26 -34.85 33.40 -11.58
C PHE A 26 -34.55 34.46 -12.63
N ASP A 27 -35.39 34.63 -13.65
CA ASP A 27 -35.18 35.59 -14.74
C ASP A 27 -35.29 37.06 -14.27
N GLN A 28 -36.02 37.32 -13.18
CA GLN A 28 -36.12 38.64 -12.56
C GLN A 28 -34.84 39.03 -11.82
N PHE A 29 -34.17 38.08 -11.15
CA PHE A 29 -33.06 38.35 -10.22
C PHE A 29 -31.69 37.78 -10.65
N ALA A 30 -31.65 36.98 -11.70
CA ALA A 30 -30.43 36.43 -12.27
C ALA A 30 -30.53 36.28 -13.79
N GLU A 31 -29.39 36.27 -14.45
CA GLU A 31 -29.29 35.94 -15.87
C GLU A 31 -27.99 35.21 -16.19
N ILE A 32 -28.01 34.42 -17.25
CA ILE A 32 -26.86 33.65 -17.72
C ILE A 32 -26.29 34.39 -18.94
N VAL A 33 -25.20 35.12 -18.74
CA VAL A 33 -24.72 36.16 -19.69
C VAL A 33 -23.94 35.58 -20.88
N ASP A 34 -23.32 34.42 -20.70
CA ASP A 34 -22.55 33.76 -21.75
C ASP A 34 -22.81 32.26 -21.70
N GLY A 35 -23.04 31.63 -22.85
CA GLY A 35 -22.91 30.20 -22.87
C GLY A 35 -23.25 29.50 -24.16
N THR A 36 -22.19 28.97 -24.77
CA THR A 36 -22.23 27.79 -25.63
C THR A 36 -23.24 26.75 -25.09
N ALA A 37 -24.03 26.17 -25.99
CA ALA A 37 -24.93 25.07 -25.63
C ALA A 37 -24.15 23.93 -24.95
N MET A 38 -24.82 23.17 -24.08
CA MET A 38 -24.21 21.96 -23.53
C MET A 38 -23.79 21.04 -24.68
N TYR A 39 -22.61 20.46 -24.58
CA TYR A 39 -22.11 19.53 -25.57
C TYR A 39 -21.79 18.18 -24.93
N ARG A 40 -21.92 17.12 -25.71
CA ARG A 40 -21.65 15.76 -25.25
C ARG A 40 -20.15 15.49 -25.33
N MET A 41 -19.49 15.37 -24.19
CA MET A 41 -18.05 15.07 -24.11
C MET A 41 -17.79 13.56 -24.19
N ALA A 42 -18.70 12.75 -23.64
CA ALA A 42 -18.66 11.29 -23.68
C ALA A 42 -20.08 10.73 -23.75
N PRO A 43 -20.28 9.44 -24.12
CA PRO A 43 -21.62 8.85 -24.27
C PRO A 43 -22.54 9.07 -23.05
N ASN A 44 -21.96 9.05 -21.85
CA ASN A 44 -22.65 9.24 -20.58
C ASN A 44 -22.34 10.59 -19.90
N VAL A 45 -21.70 11.56 -20.58
CA VAL A 45 -21.33 12.85 -19.96
C VAL A 45 -21.68 14.02 -20.88
N LEU A 46 -22.65 14.81 -20.43
CA LEU A 46 -22.96 16.13 -20.96
C LEU A 46 -22.18 17.18 -20.19
N VAL A 47 -21.57 18.12 -20.90
CA VAL A 47 -20.76 19.18 -20.30
C VAL A 47 -21.43 20.51 -20.57
N MET A 48 -21.75 21.21 -19.49
CA MET A 48 -22.02 22.64 -19.51
C MET A 48 -20.66 23.36 -19.39
N PRO A 49 -20.19 24.03 -20.46
CA PRO A 49 -18.98 24.85 -20.38
C PRO A 49 -19.15 25.96 -19.33
N PRO A 50 -18.07 26.63 -18.91
CA PRO A 50 -18.16 27.75 -17.97
C PRO A 50 -19.18 28.80 -18.43
N LYS A 51 -20.17 29.07 -17.57
CA LYS A 51 -21.21 30.10 -17.76
C LYS A 51 -21.15 31.09 -16.60
N THR A 52 -21.25 32.37 -16.91
CA THR A 52 -21.36 33.44 -15.90
C THR A 52 -22.81 33.58 -15.47
N LEU A 53 -23.05 33.56 -14.16
CA LEU A 53 -24.36 33.81 -13.57
C LEU A 53 -24.35 35.21 -12.95
N LEU A 54 -24.99 36.17 -13.62
CA LEU A 54 -25.09 37.55 -13.17
C LEU A 54 -26.33 37.71 -12.29
N PHE A 55 -26.16 38.29 -11.10
CA PHE A 55 -27.28 38.68 -10.25
C PHE A 55 -27.70 40.11 -10.57
N LYS A 56 -29.00 40.34 -10.72
CA LYS A 56 -29.58 41.65 -11.04
C LYS A 56 -30.75 41.96 -10.12
N ASN A 57 -31.10 43.23 -9.99
CA ASN A 57 -32.21 43.70 -9.15
C ASN A 57 -32.11 43.21 -7.69
N CYS A 58 -30.89 43.06 -7.15
CA CYS A 58 -30.68 42.48 -5.82
C CYS A 58 -31.32 43.30 -4.69
N ASP A 59 -31.47 44.61 -4.89
CA ASP A 59 -32.14 45.52 -3.93
C ASP A 59 -33.65 45.26 -3.81
N ASP A 60 -34.24 44.64 -4.84
CA ASP A 60 -35.67 44.29 -4.91
C ASP A 60 -35.95 42.84 -4.47
N LEU A 61 -34.93 42.13 -3.96
CA LEU A 61 -35.11 40.78 -3.43
C LEU A 61 -36.11 40.78 -2.25
N PRO A 62 -36.91 39.70 -2.08
CA PRO A 62 -37.87 39.61 -0.99
C PRO A 62 -37.20 39.84 0.38
N LYS A 63 -37.61 40.91 1.07
CA LYS A 63 -37.07 41.29 2.40
C LYS A 63 -37.54 40.37 3.52
N THR A 64 -38.48 39.48 3.24
CA THR A 64 -38.99 38.45 4.17
C THR A 64 -38.01 37.29 4.37
N THR A 65 -36.98 37.16 3.53
CA THR A 65 -35.93 36.13 3.58
C THR A 65 -34.55 36.79 3.56
N THR A 66 -33.54 36.11 4.10
CA THR A 66 -32.17 36.66 4.11
C THR A 66 -31.52 36.57 2.73
N LEU A 67 -30.49 37.40 2.49
CA LEU A 67 -29.79 37.46 1.20
C LEU A 67 -29.22 36.08 0.81
N ASP A 68 -28.64 35.34 1.75
CA ASP A 68 -28.10 33.99 1.53
C ASP A 68 -29.19 32.99 1.13
N MET A 69 -30.41 33.09 1.68
CA MET A 69 -31.54 32.25 1.31
C MET A 69 -32.05 32.58 -0.10
N ASN A 70 -32.12 33.87 -0.45
CA ASN A 70 -32.53 34.32 -1.78
C ASN A 70 -31.51 33.91 -2.86
N ILE A 71 -30.21 34.07 -2.60
CA ILE A 71 -29.15 33.61 -3.50
C ILE A 71 -29.12 32.07 -3.58
N GLY A 72 -29.37 31.39 -2.45
CA GLY A 72 -29.49 29.93 -2.39
C GLY A 72 -30.59 29.40 -3.28
N ARG A 73 -31.74 30.08 -3.31
CA ARG A 73 -32.87 29.79 -4.21
C ARG A 73 -32.49 29.94 -5.68
N LEU A 74 -31.74 30.99 -6.05
CA LEU A 74 -31.30 31.19 -7.44
C LEU A 74 -30.36 30.08 -7.92
N PHE A 75 -29.38 29.69 -7.10
CA PHE A 75 -28.50 28.56 -7.42
C PHE A 75 -29.27 27.22 -7.47
N ASP A 76 -30.29 27.07 -6.65
CA ASP A 76 -31.11 25.87 -6.62
C ASP A 76 -31.88 25.69 -7.94
N ILE A 77 -32.56 26.75 -8.37
CA ILE A 77 -33.26 26.81 -9.65
C ILE A 77 -32.29 26.55 -10.81
N PHE A 78 -31.10 27.16 -10.77
CA PHE A 78 -30.07 26.94 -11.77
C PHE A 78 -29.67 25.46 -11.90
N ILE A 79 -29.33 24.80 -10.78
CA ILE A 79 -28.89 23.40 -10.79
C ILE A 79 -30.01 22.49 -11.33
N ARG A 80 -31.26 22.67 -10.86
CA ARG A 80 -32.38 21.86 -11.33
C ARG A 80 -32.66 22.08 -12.81
N LYS A 81 -32.61 23.34 -13.29
CA LYS A 81 -32.75 23.68 -14.72
C LYS A 81 -31.68 22.99 -15.57
N MET A 82 -30.42 23.04 -15.16
CA MET A 82 -29.32 22.40 -15.91
C MET A 82 -29.43 20.87 -15.95
N ILE A 83 -29.88 20.24 -14.87
CA ILE A 83 -30.16 18.79 -14.86
C ILE A 83 -31.32 18.47 -15.80
N GLN A 84 -32.38 19.29 -15.80
CA GLN A 84 -33.54 19.12 -16.67
C GLN A 84 -33.17 19.25 -18.16
N ASP A 85 -32.37 20.27 -18.51
CA ASP A 85 -31.92 20.52 -19.89
C ASP A 85 -31.03 19.38 -20.41
N ALA A 86 -30.28 18.71 -19.53
CA ALA A 86 -29.53 17.49 -19.85
C ALA A 86 -30.41 16.22 -19.88
N GLY A 87 -31.72 16.37 -19.64
CA GLY A 87 -32.71 15.30 -19.54
C GLY A 87 -32.59 14.43 -18.29
N GLY A 88 -31.81 14.81 -17.28
CA GLY A 88 -31.60 14.02 -16.07
C GLY A 88 -32.83 13.95 -15.17
N ASP A 89 -32.67 13.31 -14.01
CA ASP A 89 -33.63 13.23 -12.92
C ASP A 89 -32.96 13.70 -11.61
N LEU A 90 -33.71 14.36 -10.72
CA LEU A 90 -33.16 14.95 -9.50
C LEU A 90 -32.69 13.92 -8.46
N GLU A 91 -33.08 12.65 -8.59
CA GLU A 91 -32.77 11.62 -7.60
C GLU A 91 -31.47 10.86 -7.93
N ASN A 92 -31.30 10.44 -9.17
CA ASN A 92 -30.28 9.47 -9.59
C ASN A 92 -29.22 10.08 -10.51
N THR A 93 -29.50 11.22 -11.16
CA THR A 93 -28.52 11.85 -12.04
C THR A 93 -27.41 12.48 -11.22
N HIS A 94 -26.21 11.91 -11.38
CA HIS A 94 -25.01 12.45 -10.75
C HIS A 94 -24.48 13.60 -11.59
N TYR A 95 -23.95 14.63 -10.94
CA TYR A 95 -23.27 15.71 -11.61
C TYR A 95 -22.00 16.12 -10.86
N TRP A 96 -21.12 16.78 -11.60
CA TRP A 96 -20.04 17.60 -11.07
C TRP A 96 -20.41 19.05 -11.31
N LEU A 97 -20.19 19.91 -10.31
CA LEU A 97 -20.38 21.35 -10.41
C LEU A 97 -19.11 22.03 -9.95
N ASN A 98 -18.59 22.94 -10.76
CA ASN A 98 -17.45 23.77 -10.44
C ASN A 98 -17.87 25.23 -10.35
N LEU A 99 -17.40 25.89 -9.31
CA LEU A 99 -17.52 27.32 -9.09
C LEU A 99 -16.12 27.93 -9.15
N ARG A 100 -15.89 28.85 -10.08
CA ARG A 100 -14.61 29.53 -10.28
C ARG A 100 -14.80 31.04 -10.20
N HIS A 101 -13.93 31.69 -9.44
CA HIS A 101 -13.90 33.14 -9.22
C HIS A 101 -12.43 33.55 -9.05
N PRO A 102 -11.95 34.69 -9.60
CA PRO A 102 -10.55 35.12 -9.48
C PRO A 102 -10.05 35.27 -8.04
N GLY A 103 -10.96 35.57 -7.11
CA GLY A 103 -10.68 35.62 -5.66
C GLY A 103 -10.41 34.26 -4.99
N TYR A 104 -10.53 33.11 -5.68
CA TYR A 104 -10.14 31.80 -5.13
C TYR A 104 -8.63 31.57 -5.23
N LEU A 105 -8.02 31.06 -4.14
CA LEU A 105 -6.60 30.66 -4.10
C LEU A 105 -6.27 29.48 -5.04
N GLU A 106 -7.26 28.64 -5.39
CA GLU A 106 -7.07 27.51 -6.31
C GLU A 106 -7.48 27.90 -7.74
N PRO A 107 -6.56 27.90 -8.72
CA PRO A 107 -6.85 28.37 -10.08
C PRO A 107 -7.89 27.52 -10.85
N LYS A 108 -8.23 26.33 -10.35
CA LYS A 108 -9.20 25.39 -10.95
C LYS A 108 -10.63 25.53 -10.40
N GLY A 109 -10.89 26.49 -9.50
CA GLY A 109 -12.18 26.67 -8.84
C GLY A 109 -12.54 25.53 -7.88
N TYR A 110 -13.61 25.72 -7.11
CA TYR A 110 -14.12 24.71 -6.17
C TYR A 110 -15.01 23.68 -6.87
N TRP A 111 -14.79 22.39 -6.61
CA TRP A 111 -15.55 21.31 -7.23
C TRP A 111 -16.44 20.54 -6.24
N ILE A 112 -17.71 20.36 -6.62
CA ILE A 112 -18.62 19.36 -6.07
C ILE A 112 -18.55 18.14 -6.99
N PHE A 113 -18.04 17.02 -6.49
CA PHE A 113 -17.88 15.78 -7.28
C PHE A 113 -18.94 14.74 -6.94
N HIS A 114 -19.49 14.12 -7.99
CA HIS A 114 -20.39 12.95 -7.95
C HIS A 114 -21.52 13.07 -6.92
N LYS A 115 -22.27 14.16 -6.98
CA LYS A 115 -23.46 14.37 -6.14
C LYS A 115 -24.72 14.33 -7.01
N THR A 116 -25.82 13.86 -6.42
CA THR A 116 -27.16 14.08 -6.96
C THR A 116 -27.72 15.36 -6.36
N TYR A 117 -28.82 15.90 -6.91
CA TYR A 117 -29.43 17.12 -6.40
C TYR A 117 -29.84 17.02 -4.92
N LYS A 118 -30.33 15.85 -4.47
CA LYS A 118 -30.63 15.60 -3.05
C LYS A 118 -29.40 15.71 -2.13
N MET A 119 -28.20 15.46 -2.65
CA MET A 119 -26.97 15.49 -1.87
C MET A 119 -26.25 16.84 -1.90
N ALA A 120 -26.46 17.62 -2.95
CA ALA A 120 -25.92 18.97 -3.10
C ALA A 120 -26.92 19.80 -3.91
N ASN A 121 -27.43 20.87 -3.32
CA ASN A 121 -28.41 21.77 -3.94
C ASN A 121 -27.91 23.23 -3.87
N GLY A 122 -28.75 24.21 -4.23
CA GLY A 122 -28.35 25.62 -4.23
C GLY A 122 -27.85 26.12 -2.87
N HIS A 123 -28.47 25.67 -1.79
CA HIS A 123 -28.06 26.00 -0.41
C HIS A 123 -26.71 25.37 -0.03
N THR A 124 -26.44 24.18 -0.55
CA THR A 124 -25.13 23.53 -0.36
C THR A 124 -24.02 24.38 -0.97
N LEU A 125 -24.28 25.02 -2.11
CA LEU A 125 -23.33 25.92 -2.77
C LEU A 125 -23.13 27.22 -1.99
N VAL A 126 -24.20 27.84 -1.47
CA VAL A 126 -24.10 29.06 -0.64
C VAL A 126 -23.37 28.82 0.67
N ASN A 127 -23.68 27.75 1.40
CA ASN A 127 -22.96 27.38 2.63
C ASN A 127 -21.46 27.18 2.37
N LEU A 128 -21.13 26.69 1.18
CA LEU A 128 -19.76 26.48 0.79
C LEU A 128 -19.02 27.79 0.53
N ILE A 129 -19.66 28.73 -0.17
CA ILE A 129 -19.15 30.10 -0.37
C ILE A 129 -18.93 30.78 1.00
N ALA A 130 -19.91 30.70 1.89
CA ALA A 130 -19.85 31.29 3.24
C ALA A 130 -18.70 30.72 4.09
N LYS A 131 -18.50 29.40 4.07
CA LYS A 131 -17.41 28.74 4.81
C LYS A 131 -16.04 29.21 4.34
N HIS A 132 -15.87 29.45 3.04
CA HIS A 132 -14.62 29.95 2.49
C HIS A 132 -14.38 31.41 2.85
N ALA A 133 -15.42 32.26 2.75
CA ALA A 133 -15.36 33.67 3.15
C ALA A 133 -15.03 33.87 4.65
N GLN A 134 -15.45 32.96 5.53
CA GLN A 134 -15.17 33.04 6.98
C GLN A 134 -13.75 32.57 7.38
N SER A 135 -13.08 31.78 6.53
CA SER A 135 -11.85 31.06 6.93
C SER A 135 -10.56 31.88 6.80
N LYS A 136 -10.57 33.02 6.12
CA LYS A 136 -9.38 33.89 5.93
C LYS A 136 -9.82 35.35 5.83
N ARG A 137 -9.21 36.24 6.60
CA ARG A 137 -9.61 37.67 6.70
C ARG A 137 -9.41 38.51 5.43
N ASP A 138 -8.83 37.97 4.35
CA ASP A 138 -8.58 38.70 3.09
C ASP A 138 -8.79 37.84 1.82
N THR A 139 -9.95 37.20 1.64
CA THR A 139 -10.33 36.64 0.32
C THR A 139 -11.49 37.45 -0.26
N GLY A 140 -11.20 38.26 -1.29
CA GLY A 140 -12.19 39.05 -2.04
C GLY A 140 -13.12 38.21 -2.94
N ILE A 141 -13.71 37.16 -2.39
CA ILE A 141 -14.78 36.40 -3.06
C ILE A 141 -16.07 37.21 -2.91
N ALA A 142 -16.48 37.89 -3.98
CA ALA A 142 -17.76 38.57 -4.06
C ALA A 142 -18.73 37.80 -4.96
N LEU A 143 -20.03 38.00 -4.77
CA LEU A 143 -21.05 37.56 -5.71
C LEU A 143 -21.10 38.59 -6.85
N ASP A 144 -20.06 38.63 -7.68
CA ASP A 144 -19.88 39.59 -8.76
C ASP A 144 -19.80 38.91 -10.14
N GLU A 145 -19.61 39.72 -11.18
CA GLU A 145 -19.60 39.29 -12.58
C GLU A 145 -18.42 38.36 -12.94
N ALA A 146 -17.43 38.21 -12.06
CA ALA A 146 -16.27 37.35 -12.28
C ALA A 146 -16.53 35.88 -11.87
N MET A 147 -17.72 35.59 -11.31
CA MET A 147 -18.12 34.24 -10.90
C MET A 147 -18.60 33.39 -12.09
N THR A 148 -17.94 32.25 -12.33
CA THR A 148 -18.27 31.31 -13.40
C THR A 148 -18.61 29.92 -12.85
N LEU A 149 -19.64 29.29 -13.42
CA LEU A 149 -20.09 27.95 -13.09
C LEU A 149 -19.87 27.00 -14.27
N SER A 150 -19.34 25.81 -14.05
CA SER A 150 -19.32 24.74 -15.07
C SER A 150 -19.85 23.43 -14.51
N MET A 151 -20.47 22.61 -15.35
CA MET A 151 -21.10 21.36 -14.92
C MET A 151 -20.74 20.18 -15.83
N LYS A 152 -20.59 19.00 -15.24
CA LYS A 152 -20.60 17.71 -15.97
C LYS A 152 -21.76 16.88 -15.45
N ILE A 153 -22.70 16.53 -16.31
CA ILE A 153 -23.91 15.79 -15.95
C ILE A 153 -23.77 14.37 -16.51
N PHE A 154 -23.85 13.38 -15.62
CA PHE A 154 -23.61 11.98 -15.94
C PHE A 154 -24.94 11.27 -16.22
N LYS A 155 -25.29 11.15 -17.49
CA LYS A 155 -26.54 10.54 -17.95
C LYS A 155 -26.31 9.70 -19.21
N GLU A 156 -26.75 8.43 -19.19
CA GLU A 156 -26.76 7.56 -20.36
C GLU A 156 -27.98 7.88 -21.25
N ASP A 157 -27.78 7.97 -22.58
CA ASP A 157 -28.90 7.92 -23.52
C ASP A 157 -29.38 6.46 -23.58
N PRO A 158 -30.67 6.15 -23.35
CA PRO A 158 -31.18 4.82 -23.64
C PRO A 158 -31.24 4.64 -25.16
N LYS A 159 -30.19 4.07 -25.75
CA LYS A 159 -30.19 3.62 -27.15
C LYS A 159 -30.16 2.11 -27.23
N SER A 160 -31.11 1.62 -28.02
CA SER A 160 -31.41 0.25 -28.42
C SER A 160 -30.27 -0.39 -29.22
N GLY A 161 -29.73 -1.49 -28.70
CA GLY A 161 -30.00 -2.80 -29.29
C GLY A 161 -29.32 -3.25 -30.58
N GLY A 162 -28.67 -2.40 -31.38
CA GLY A 162 -28.25 -2.81 -32.73
C GLY A 162 -26.98 -2.16 -33.25
N ALA A 163 -26.06 -3.00 -33.75
CA ALA A 163 -24.90 -2.65 -34.56
C ALA A 163 -23.79 -1.80 -33.88
N GLY A 164 -22.83 -2.49 -33.25
CA GLY A 164 -21.53 -1.92 -32.90
C GLY A 164 -20.49 -2.97 -32.56
N ARG A 165 -19.24 -2.79 -33.04
CA ARG A 165 -18.07 -3.60 -32.64
C ARG A 165 -17.66 -3.23 -31.21
N ILE A 166 -17.39 -4.23 -30.37
CA ILE A 166 -16.81 -3.97 -29.04
C ILE A 166 -15.44 -3.30 -29.19
N PRO A 167 -15.16 -2.17 -28.49
CA PRO A 167 -13.84 -1.53 -28.48
C PRO A 167 -12.70 -2.50 -28.10
N ASP A 168 -11.57 -2.39 -28.80
CA ASP A 168 -10.41 -3.29 -28.62
C ASP A 168 -9.87 -3.33 -27.18
N TRP A 169 -9.95 -2.20 -26.45
CA TRP A 169 -9.53 -2.14 -25.05
C TRP A 169 -10.40 -2.98 -24.11
N ILE A 170 -11.69 -3.12 -24.43
CA ILE A 170 -12.62 -3.98 -23.69
C ILE A 170 -12.35 -5.44 -24.02
N MET A 171 -12.21 -5.78 -25.31
CA MET A 171 -11.86 -7.13 -25.74
C MET A 171 -10.57 -7.61 -25.03
N LYS A 172 -9.57 -6.72 -24.91
CA LYS A 172 -8.35 -6.97 -24.14
C LYS A 172 -8.61 -7.22 -22.64
N LYS A 173 -9.53 -6.50 -22.00
CA LYS A 173 -9.92 -6.71 -20.59
C LYS A 173 -10.59 -8.06 -20.37
N ILE A 174 -11.47 -8.48 -21.27
CA ILE A 174 -12.10 -9.81 -21.22
C ILE A 174 -11.23 -10.89 -21.89
N GLY A 175 -10.00 -10.56 -22.32
CA GLY A 175 -8.97 -11.43 -22.92
C GLY A 175 -9.34 -12.10 -24.24
N VAL A 176 -10.22 -11.47 -25.00
CA VAL A 176 -10.56 -11.83 -26.37
C VAL A 176 -9.69 -10.97 -27.32
N ARG A 177 -9.05 -11.58 -28.32
CA ARG A 177 -8.18 -10.86 -29.27
C ARG A 177 -8.95 -10.37 -30.50
N THR A 178 -9.91 -11.16 -30.93
CA THR A 178 -10.80 -10.93 -32.07
C THR A 178 -12.22 -11.30 -31.61
N PRO A 179 -13.27 -10.57 -32.03
CA PRO A 179 -14.64 -10.90 -31.63
C PRO A 179 -14.97 -12.37 -31.86
N ASN A 180 -15.54 -13.06 -30.88
CA ASN A 180 -16.01 -14.43 -31.08
C ASN A 180 -17.41 -14.41 -31.70
N VAL A 181 -18.22 -13.43 -31.35
CA VAL A 181 -19.51 -13.14 -31.98
C VAL A 181 -19.28 -12.23 -33.18
N ILE A 182 -19.70 -12.69 -34.36
CA ILE A 182 -19.45 -12.01 -35.64
C ILE A 182 -20.73 -11.78 -36.44
N GLY A 183 -20.72 -10.75 -37.29
CA GLY A 183 -21.88 -10.28 -38.07
C GLY A 183 -22.69 -9.17 -37.41
N GLU A 184 -23.62 -8.59 -38.17
CA GLU A 184 -24.30 -7.32 -37.84
C GLU A 184 -25.58 -7.45 -36.99
N SER A 185 -26.00 -8.67 -36.65
CA SER A 185 -27.24 -8.93 -35.90
C SER A 185 -27.17 -10.17 -35.00
N HIS A 186 -28.16 -10.33 -34.13
CA HIS A 186 -28.39 -11.50 -33.28
C HIS A 186 -27.23 -11.79 -32.29
N CYS A 187 -26.55 -10.74 -31.80
CA CYS A 187 -25.35 -10.89 -30.97
C CYS A 187 -25.60 -11.71 -29.68
N LEU A 188 -26.73 -11.51 -29.00
CA LEU A 188 -27.08 -12.26 -27.79
C LEU A 188 -27.24 -13.78 -28.04
N PRO A 189 -28.14 -14.25 -28.92
CA PRO A 189 -28.29 -15.67 -29.17
C PRO A 189 -27.02 -16.31 -29.78
N LYS A 190 -26.23 -15.56 -30.56
CA LYS A 190 -24.91 -16.03 -31.02
C LYS A 190 -23.94 -16.26 -29.85
N ALA A 191 -23.83 -15.29 -28.94
CA ALA A 191 -22.99 -15.42 -27.74
C ALA A 191 -23.39 -16.63 -26.89
N LEU A 192 -24.70 -16.86 -26.75
CA LEU A 192 -25.28 -17.99 -26.02
C LEU A 192 -24.92 -19.34 -26.65
N ILE A 193 -25.03 -19.47 -27.98
CA ILE A 193 -24.66 -20.69 -28.69
C ILE A 193 -23.17 -21.01 -28.52
N LEU A 194 -22.29 -20.01 -28.66
CA LEU A 194 -20.86 -20.19 -28.47
C LEU A 194 -20.54 -20.66 -27.05
N GLY A 195 -21.22 -20.09 -26.05
CA GLY A 195 -21.11 -20.51 -24.66
C GLY A 195 -21.57 -21.95 -24.42
N ARG A 196 -22.69 -22.34 -25.02
CA ARG A 196 -23.23 -23.72 -24.94
C ARG A 196 -22.26 -24.73 -25.53
N ILE A 197 -21.81 -24.53 -26.78
CA ILE A 197 -20.86 -25.43 -27.46
C ILE A 197 -19.57 -25.55 -26.64
N TRP A 198 -19.07 -24.43 -26.09
CA TRP A 198 -17.91 -24.47 -25.22
C TRP A 198 -18.17 -25.28 -23.93
N SER A 199 -19.31 -25.10 -23.28
CA SER A 199 -19.70 -25.86 -22.09
C SER A 199 -19.77 -27.35 -22.38
N ASP A 200 -20.52 -27.74 -23.42
CA ASP A 200 -20.71 -29.14 -23.84
C ASP A 200 -19.37 -29.80 -24.19
N SER A 201 -18.45 -29.06 -24.82
CA SER A 201 -17.09 -29.54 -25.11
C SER A 201 -16.24 -29.89 -23.87
N ASN A 202 -16.64 -29.40 -22.69
CA ASN A 202 -15.96 -29.64 -21.41
C ASN A 202 -16.71 -30.64 -20.52
N THR A 203 -18.04 -30.69 -20.61
CA THR A 203 -18.93 -31.49 -19.74
C THR A 203 -19.40 -32.81 -20.37
N CYS A 204 -19.31 -32.97 -21.70
CA CYS A 204 -19.75 -34.19 -22.37
C CYS A 204 -18.94 -35.43 -21.91
N ASP A 205 -19.67 -36.49 -21.56
CA ASP A 205 -19.14 -37.78 -21.11
C ASP A 205 -18.70 -38.68 -22.30
N ASP A 206 -19.29 -38.52 -23.49
CA ASP A 206 -18.87 -39.22 -24.72
C ASP A 206 -17.66 -38.53 -25.36
N ALA A 207 -16.57 -39.28 -25.54
CA ALA A 207 -15.33 -38.79 -26.13
C ALA A 207 -15.48 -38.32 -27.58
N THR A 208 -16.36 -38.96 -28.36
CA THR A 208 -16.60 -38.65 -29.78
C THR A 208 -17.33 -37.32 -29.89
N GLU A 209 -18.46 -37.20 -29.18
CA GLU A 209 -19.26 -35.97 -29.13
C GLU A 209 -18.45 -34.80 -28.54
N LYS A 210 -17.67 -35.05 -27.50
CA LYS A 210 -16.75 -34.05 -26.93
C LYS A 210 -15.75 -33.52 -27.96
N THR A 211 -15.20 -34.39 -28.80
CA THR A 211 -14.28 -34.00 -29.87
C THR A 211 -15.00 -33.20 -30.95
N ARG A 212 -16.21 -33.62 -31.33
CA ARG A 212 -17.08 -32.91 -32.27
C ARG A 212 -17.39 -31.48 -31.81
N GLN A 213 -17.79 -31.30 -30.55
CA GLN A 213 -18.09 -29.98 -29.98
C GLN A 213 -16.84 -29.08 -29.88
N LYS A 214 -15.66 -29.64 -29.58
CA LYS A 214 -14.39 -28.88 -29.60
C LYS A 214 -14.03 -28.39 -30.99
N THR A 215 -14.21 -29.22 -32.01
CA THR A 215 -13.96 -28.85 -33.41
C THR A 215 -14.95 -27.77 -33.85
N LEU A 216 -16.24 -27.97 -33.57
CA LEU A 216 -17.28 -26.99 -33.89
C LEU A 216 -17.03 -25.62 -33.24
N TYR A 217 -16.65 -25.60 -31.96
CA TYR A 217 -16.29 -24.34 -31.29
C TYR A 217 -15.13 -23.62 -31.98
N LYS A 218 -14.07 -24.36 -32.35
CA LYS A 218 -12.91 -23.81 -33.06
C LYS A 218 -13.31 -23.24 -34.41
N ASP A 219 -14.14 -23.94 -35.17
CA ASP A 219 -14.53 -23.55 -36.52
C ASP A 219 -15.42 -22.30 -36.54
N LEU A 220 -16.21 -22.07 -35.48
CA LEU A 220 -17.06 -20.88 -35.33
C LEU A 220 -16.31 -19.65 -34.80
N THR A 221 -15.10 -19.81 -34.24
CA THR A 221 -14.34 -18.74 -33.56
C THR A 221 -12.95 -18.50 -34.15
N ARG A 222 -12.55 -19.26 -35.18
CA ARG A 222 -11.22 -19.15 -35.82
C ARG A 222 -11.12 -17.90 -36.68
N PRO A 223 -10.10 -17.04 -36.48
CA PRO A 223 -9.95 -15.78 -37.23
C PRO A 223 -9.46 -15.95 -38.67
N ASP A 224 -8.97 -17.14 -39.05
CA ASP A 224 -8.44 -17.47 -40.38
C ASP A 224 -9.49 -18.07 -41.33
N ARG A 225 -10.72 -18.28 -40.86
CA ARG A 225 -11.87 -18.69 -41.69
C ARG A 225 -12.61 -17.45 -42.18
N SER A 226 -13.18 -17.50 -43.39
CA SER A 226 -13.98 -16.39 -43.94
C SER A 226 -15.06 -15.94 -42.95
N GLU A 227 -15.03 -14.66 -42.58
CA GLU A 227 -15.98 -14.04 -41.66
C GLU A 227 -17.43 -14.21 -42.14
N ALA A 228 -17.66 -14.20 -43.46
CA ALA A 228 -18.98 -14.40 -44.05
C ALA A 228 -19.55 -15.79 -43.76
N ILE A 229 -18.71 -16.85 -43.82
CA ILE A 229 -19.13 -18.24 -43.58
C ILE A 229 -19.42 -18.45 -42.10
N SER A 230 -18.50 -18.03 -41.22
CA SER A 230 -18.65 -18.21 -39.79
C SER A 230 -19.82 -17.38 -39.22
N SER A 231 -20.04 -16.17 -39.74
CA SER A 231 -21.19 -15.31 -39.37
C SER A 231 -22.52 -15.94 -39.78
N HIS A 232 -22.59 -16.54 -40.97
CA HIS A 232 -23.77 -17.25 -41.46
C HIS A 232 -24.09 -18.48 -40.61
N GLU A 233 -23.09 -19.32 -40.28
CA GLU A 233 -23.29 -20.48 -39.42
C GLU A 233 -23.70 -20.11 -37.98
N GLN A 234 -23.12 -19.04 -37.42
CA GLN A 234 -23.55 -18.51 -36.13
C GLN A 234 -25.00 -18.00 -36.17
N LEU A 235 -25.39 -17.33 -37.26
CA LEU A 235 -26.74 -16.81 -37.45
C LEU A 235 -27.79 -17.93 -37.55
N ILE A 236 -27.57 -18.96 -38.37
CA ILE A 236 -28.51 -20.09 -38.50
C ILE A 236 -28.78 -20.74 -37.13
N ARG A 237 -27.72 -20.96 -36.35
CA ARG A 237 -27.82 -21.56 -35.01
C ARG A 237 -28.52 -20.64 -34.02
N ALA A 238 -28.29 -19.33 -34.11
CA ALA A 238 -28.99 -18.34 -33.30
C ALA A 238 -30.48 -18.31 -33.61
N GLN A 239 -30.88 -18.33 -34.89
CA GLN A 239 -32.28 -18.38 -35.32
C GLN A 239 -32.98 -19.66 -34.87
N THR A 240 -32.28 -20.80 -34.93
CA THR A 240 -32.80 -22.07 -34.41
C THR A 240 -33.03 -22.02 -32.90
N LEU A 241 -32.14 -21.37 -32.14
CA LEU A 241 -32.30 -21.18 -30.70
C LEU A 241 -33.51 -20.29 -30.36
N LEU A 242 -33.70 -19.20 -31.11
CA LEU A 242 -34.84 -18.30 -30.94
C LEU A 242 -36.16 -19.01 -31.23
N ALA A 243 -36.23 -19.73 -32.37
CA ALA A 243 -37.40 -20.51 -32.75
C ALA A 243 -37.73 -21.55 -31.67
N ALA A 244 -36.72 -22.25 -31.15
CA ALA A 244 -36.90 -23.22 -30.08
C ALA A 244 -37.48 -22.56 -28.83
N ALA A 245 -37.00 -21.38 -28.44
CA ALA A 245 -37.43 -20.64 -27.25
C ALA A 245 -38.75 -19.85 -27.42
N GLY A 246 -39.47 -20.01 -28.53
CA GLY A 246 -40.70 -19.27 -28.81
C GLY A 246 -40.50 -17.77 -29.08
N LEU A 247 -39.26 -17.36 -29.40
CA LEU A 247 -38.93 -16.00 -29.82
C LEU A 247 -38.87 -15.91 -31.34
N ASN A 248 -39.21 -14.74 -31.89
CA ASN A 248 -39.22 -14.53 -33.34
C ASN A 248 -37.77 -14.57 -33.90
N PRO A 249 -37.42 -15.52 -34.80
CA PRO A 249 -36.08 -15.67 -35.35
C PRO A 249 -35.62 -14.53 -36.28
N ASP A 250 -36.53 -13.65 -36.71
CA ASP A 250 -36.21 -12.50 -37.57
C ASP A 250 -35.85 -11.24 -36.77
N VAL A 251 -36.05 -11.27 -35.44
CA VAL A 251 -35.72 -10.15 -34.55
C VAL A 251 -34.21 -10.07 -34.40
N LYS A 252 -33.62 -9.01 -34.95
CA LYS A 252 -32.16 -8.83 -35.01
C LYS A 252 -31.54 -8.39 -33.68
N GLU A 253 -32.31 -7.75 -32.82
CA GLU A 253 -31.86 -7.07 -31.61
C GLU A 253 -32.48 -7.69 -30.36
N HIS A 254 -31.69 -7.92 -29.32
CA HIS A 254 -32.16 -8.57 -28.10
C HIS A 254 -31.58 -7.88 -26.86
N ASN A 255 -32.37 -7.83 -25.79
CA ASN A 255 -32.01 -7.16 -24.55
C ASN A 255 -31.86 -8.14 -23.36
N LEU A 256 -31.70 -7.59 -22.14
CA LEU A 256 -31.56 -8.40 -20.92
C LEU A 256 -32.84 -9.19 -20.54
N ILE A 257 -34.01 -8.75 -21.00
CA ILE A 257 -35.28 -9.47 -20.81
C ILE A 257 -35.31 -10.70 -21.72
N ASP A 258 -34.88 -10.57 -22.97
CA ASP A 258 -34.74 -11.71 -23.89
C ASP A 258 -33.69 -12.71 -23.40
N LEU A 259 -32.62 -12.21 -22.77
CA LEU A 259 -31.62 -13.05 -22.11
C LEU A 259 -32.22 -13.89 -20.99
N ALA A 260 -33.05 -13.29 -20.13
CA ALA A 260 -33.71 -14.02 -19.05
C ALA A 260 -34.61 -15.15 -19.61
N LYS A 261 -35.39 -14.87 -20.66
CA LYS A 261 -36.23 -15.87 -21.33
C LYS A 261 -35.43 -17.00 -21.98
N LEU A 262 -34.32 -16.65 -22.66
CA LEU A 262 -33.44 -17.64 -23.29
C LEU A 262 -32.69 -18.50 -22.26
N ALA A 263 -32.43 -17.95 -21.06
CA ALA A 263 -31.83 -18.69 -19.95
C ALA A 263 -32.77 -19.75 -19.36
N ASP A 264 -34.09 -19.53 -19.38
CA ASP A 264 -35.08 -20.50 -18.88
C ASP A 264 -35.28 -21.70 -19.83
N TYR A 265 -35.08 -21.51 -21.14
CA TYR A 265 -35.41 -22.52 -22.16
C TYR A 265 -34.37 -23.63 -22.34
N SER A 266 -33.25 -23.50 -21.67
CA SER A 266 -32.02 -24.18 -22.04
C SER A 266 -31.62 -25.13 -20.91
N THR A 267 -32.17 -26.34 -20.99
CA THR A 267 -31.84 -27.44 -20.09
C THR A 267 -30.36 -27.78 -20.24
N ILE A 268 -29.64 -27.79 -19.10
CA ILE A 268 -28.21 -28.06 -18.88
C ILE A 268 -27.35 -26.79 -18.62
N GLY A 269 -27.22 -26.44 -17.33
CA GLY A 269 -26.03 -25.82 -16.72
C GLY A 269 -25.46 -24.55 -17.38
N PHE A 270 -26.14 -23.42 -17.17
CA PHE A 270 -25.78 -22.12 -17.74
C PHE A 270 -24.55 -21.47 -17.11
N VAL A 271 -23.60 -21.02 -17.95
CA VAL A 271 -22.48 -20.16 -17.54
C VAL A 271 -22.31 -19.03 -18.53
N PHE A 272 -22.54 -17.82 -18.06
CA PHE A 272 -22.24 -16.61 -18.79
C PHE A 272 -20.78 -16.23 -18.63
N GLY A 273 -20.00 -16.46 -19.68
CA GLY A 273 -18.98 -15.50 -20.06
C GLY A 273 -19.56 -14.55 -21.10
N THR A 274 -20.70 -13.91 -20.83
CA THR A 274 -21.23 -12.88 -21.73
C THR A 274 -20.84 -11.51 -21.22
N TYR A 275 -20.27 -10.70 -22.12
CA TYR A 275 -19.97 -9.31 -21.84
C TYR A 275 -20.98 -8.44 -22.59
N LEU A 276 -21.63 -7.53 -21.89
CA LEU A 276 -22.57 -6.56 -22.45
C LEU A 276 -21.94 -5.17 -22.44
N GLN A 277 -21.86 -4.54 -23.60
CA GLN A 277 -21.51 -3.13 -23.73
C GLN A 277 -22.15 -2.55 -24.98
N ASN A 278 -22.75 -1.37 -24.86
CA ASN A 278 -23.44 -0.68 -25.95
C ASN A 278 -24.45 -1.61 -26.66
N SER A 279 -25.19 -2.41 -25.89
CA SER A 279 -26.14 -3.41 -26.39
C SER A 279 -25.57 -4.51 -27.30
N HIS A 280 -24.25 -4.70 -27.32
CA HIS A 280 -23.59 -5.85 -27.97
C HIS A 280 -23.23 -6.92 -26.93
N PHE A 281 -23.56 -8.16 -27.24
CA PHE A 281 -23.21 -9.32 -26.43
C PHE A 281 -22.05 -10.08 -27.06
N GLU A 282 -21.00 -10.32 -26.27
CA GLU A 282 -19.84 -11.11 -26.67
C GLU A 282 -19.63 -12.28 -25.73
N PHE A 283 -19.22 -13.43 -26.27
CA PHE A 283 -18.78 -14.57 -25.49
C PHE A 283 -17.28 -14.48 -25.17
N PHE A 284 -16.92 -14.68 -23.90
CA PHE A 284 -15.55 -14.81 -23.43
C PHE A 284 -15.41 -16.01 -22.51
N LYS A 285 -14.18 -16.52 -22.37
CA LYS A 285 -13.90 -17.63 -21.45
C LYS A 285 -13.57 -17.05 -20.07
N PRO A 286 -14.29 -17.40 -19.00
CA PRO A 286 -13.95 -17.02 -17.63
C PRO A 286 -12.78 -17.86 -17.13
N SER A 287 -11.65 -17.83 -17.83
CA SER A 287 -10.37 -18.46 -17.47
C SER A 287 -9.19 -17.55 -17.80
N ILE A 288 -9.49 -16.28 -18.02
CA ILE A 288 -8.58 -15.28 -18.55
C ILE A 288 -7.91 -14.53 -17.39
N PRO A 289 -6.57 -14.32 -17.44
CA PRO A 289 -5.80 -13.77 -16.33
C PRO A 289 -6.29 -12.42 -15.78
N THR A 290 -6.86 -11.57 -16.64
CA THR A 290 -7.34 -10.22 -16.30
C THR A 290 -8.59 -10.23 -15.42
N VAL A 291 -9.39 -11.30 -15.50
CA VAL A 291 -10.71 -11.39 -14.87
C VAL A 291 -10.64 -12.07 -13.49
N LYS A 292 -9.49 -12.68 -13.13
CA LYS A 292 -9.16 -13.28 -11.82
C LYS A 292 -10.10 -14.39 -11.29
N PHE A 293 -11.09 -14.84 -12.06
CA PHE A 293 -11.94 -16.00 -11.74
C PHE A 293 -11.93 -17.05 -12.86
N PHE A 294 -12.16 -18.30 -12.48
CA PHE A 294 -12.20 -19.51 -13.31
C PHE A 294 -13.57 -20.18 -13.18
N PHE A 295 -14.15 -20.71 -14.25
CA PHE A 295 -15.34 -21.55 -14.10
C PHE A 295 -14.99 -23.01 -13.77
N CYS A 296 -15.55 -23.56 -12.70
CA CYS A 296 -15.38 -24.96 -12.35
C CYS A 296 -16.52 -25.81 -12.90
N PHE A 297 -16.25 -26.57 -13.97
CA PHE A 297 -17.21 -27.54 -14.55
C PHE A 297 -17.62 -28.68 -13.60
N LYS A 298 -17.01 -28.80 -12.41
CA LYS A 298 -17.34 -29.84 -11.43
C LYS A 298 -18.40 -29.38 -10.43
N CYS A 299 -18.34 -28.12 -9.97
CA CYS A 299 -19.32 -27.56 -9.04
C CYS A 299 -20.23 -26.50 -9.67
N SER A 300 -19.99 -26.16 -10.92
CA SER A 300 -20.75 -25.18 -11.68
C SER A 300 -20.71 -23.77 -11.08
N GLU A 301 -19.59 -23.38 -10.48
CA GLU A 301 -19.39 -22.06 -9.86
C GLU A 301 -18.18 -21.32 -10.47
N LEU A 302 -18.22 -19.99 -10.42
CA LEU A 302 -17.06 -19.12 -10.66
C LEU A 302 -16.17 -19.09 -9.40
N VAL A 303 -14.89 -19.44 -9.57
CA VAL A 303 -14.00 -19.80 -8.48
C VAL A 303 -12.59 -19.24 -8.69
N ASP A 304 -11.76 -19.27 -7.66
CA ASP A 304 -10.35 -18.87 -7.78
C ASP A 304 -9.51 -19.89 -8.59
N ASN A 305 -8.31 -19.47 -9.00
CA ASN A 305 -7.34 -20.31 -9.73
C ASN A 305 -6.84 -21.54 -8.94
N LYS A 306 -7.15 -21.65 -7.64
CA LYS A 306 -6.73 -22.74 -6.74
C LYS A 306 -7.89 -23.65 -6.35
N HIS A 307 -9.07 -23.50 -6.96
CA HIS A 307 -10.26 -24.24 -6.59
C HIS A 307 -10.21 -25.73 -6.97
N GLY A 308 -9.50 -26.10 -8.03
CA GLY A 308 -9.54 -27.46 -8.60
C GLY A 308 -9.27 -28.62 -7.61
N ARG A 309 -8.46 -28.39 -6.56
CA ARG A 309 -8.17 -29.37 -5.49
C ARG A 309 -9.05 -29.23 -4.24
N ARG A 310 -9.79 -28.14 -4.11
CA ARG A 310 -10.68 -27.80 -2.98
C ARG A 310 -12.17 -27.82 -3.36
N CYS A 311 -12.48 -28.25 -4.58
CA CYS A 311 -13.84 -28.31 -5.09
C CYS A 311 -14.68 -29.23 -4.21
N LYS A 312 -15.70 -28.68 -3.54
CA LYS A 312 -16.56 -29.42 -2.58
C LYS A 312 -17.30 -30.60 -3.21
N LYS A 313 -17.49 -30.59 -4.54
CA LYS A 313 -18.11 -31.70 -5.29
C LYS A 313 -17.18 -32.88 -5.51
N LEU A 314 -15.86 -32.75 -5.33
CA LEU A 314 -14.94 -33.88 -5.40
C LEU A 314 -14.92 -34.62 -4.07
N CYS A 315 -15.11 -35.93 -4.12
CA CYS A 315 -14.91 -36.78 -2.95
C CYS A 315 -13.42 -36.77 -2.54
N ASN A 316 -13.13 -36.38 -1.31
CA ASN A 316 -11.76 -36.36 -0.75
C ASN A 316 -11.12 -37.75 -0.61
N ARG A 317 -11.86 -38.84 -0.87
CA ARG A 317 -11.39 -40.23 -0.75
C ARG A 317 -11.05 -40.88 -2.09
N CYS A 318 -11.89 -40.66 -3.11
CA CYS A 318 -11.71 -41.27 -4.45
C CYS A 318 -11.58 -40.24 -5.59
N GLY A 319 -11.75 -38.95 -5.30
CA GLY A 319 -11.67 -37.86 -6.27
C GLY A 319 -12.75 -37.87 -7.34
N SER A 320 -13.86 -38.58 -7.15
CA SER A 320 -15.02 -38.58 -8.07
C SER A 320 -15.97 -37.42 -7.76
N VAL A 321 -16.61 -36.86 -8.80
CA VAL A 321 -17.67 -35.85 -8.69
C VAL A 321 -19.03 -36.50 -8.35
N LYS A 322 -19.26 -37.72 -8.85
CA LYS A 322 -20.47 -38.53 -8.59
C LYS A 322 -20.12 -39.60 -7.55
N CYS A 323 -20.10 -39.24 -6.27
CA CYS A 323 -19.75 -40.14 -5.17
C CYS A 323 -20.79 -40.04 -4.06
N GLU A 324 -21.65 -41.05 -3.98
CA GLU A 324 -22.71 -41.13 -2.98
C GLU A 324 -22.37 -42.20 -1.94
N PRO A 325 -22.58 -41.93 -0.64
CA PRO A 325 -22.50 -42.94 0.39
C PRO A 325 -23.71 -43.88 0.31
N VAL A 326 -23.50 -45.15 0.65
CA VAL A 326 -24.55 -46.16 0.80
C VAL A 326 -24.64 -46.49 2.28
N VAL A 327 -25.87 -46.49 2.82
CA VAL A 327 -26.13 -46.77 4.24
C VAL A 327 -25.67 -48.19 4.56
N ASN A 328 -24.97 -48.36 5.69
CA ASN A 328 -24.41 -49.64 6.18
C ASN A 328 -23.34 -50.30 5.30
N GLU A 329 -22.72 -49.55 4.38
CA GLU A 329 -21.63 -50.05 3.53
C GLU A 329 -20.34 -49.29 3.81
N GLU A 330 -19.45 -49.88 4.63
CA GLU A 330 -18.12 -49.33 4.91
C GLU A 330 -17.01 -50.30 4.53
N THR A 331 -15.94 -49.79 3.91
CA THR A 331 -14.75 -50.58 3.56
C THR A 331 -13.50 -49.76 3.84
N CYS A 332 -12.57 -50.33 4.62
CA CYS A 332 -11.28 -49.72 4.91
C CYS A 332 -10.21 -50.23 3.95
N CYS A 333 -9.41 -49.32 3.39
CA CYS A 333 -8.26 -49.70 2.57
C CYS A 333 -7.02 -49.86 3.45
N ILE A 334 -6.42 -51.05 3.46
CA ILE A 334 -5.15 -51.34 4.19
C ILE A 334 -3.97 -50.49 3.70
N LYS A 335 -3.98 -50.08 2.42
CA LYS A 335 -2.87 -49.35 1.82
C LYS A 335 -2.89 -47.87 2.20
N CYS A 336 -4.06 -47.22 2.21
CA CYS A 336 -4.18 -45.78 2.48
C CYS A 336 -4.86 -45.45 3.81
N ASN A 337 -5.25 -46.45 4.61
CA ASN A 337 -5.96 -46.32 5.89
C ASN A 337 -7.27 -45.50 5.83
N ASN A 338 -7.80 -45.28 4.64
CA ASN A 338 -9.01 -44.49 4.44
C ASN A 338 -10.26 -45.38 4.49
N THR A 339 -11.36 -44.82 5.00
CA THR A 339 -12.65 -45.49 5.14
C THR A 339 -13.57 -45.00 4.03
N PHE A 340 -14.11 -45.91 3.23
CA PHE A 340 -14.97 -45.64 2.08
C PHE A 340 -16.40 -46.08 2.38
N HIS A 341 -17.36 -45.26 1.98
CA HIS A 341 -18.78 -45.43 2.32
C HIS A 341 -19.61 -46.03 1.17
N SER A 342 -18.95 -46.70 0.22
CA SER A 342 -19.57 -47.49 -0.85
C SER A 342 -18.49 -48.27 -1.62
N LYS A 343 -18.79 -49.48 -2.10
CA LYS A 343 -17.88 -50.29 -2.95
C LYS A 343 -17.41 -49.53 -4.18
N LYS A 344 -18.30 -48.77 -4.83
CA LYS A 344 -17.95 -47.92 -5.99
C LYS A 344 -16.91 -46.86 -5.64
N CYS A 345 -16.95 -46.29 -4.43
CA CYS A 345 -15.96 -45.32 -3.96
C CYS A 345 -14.61 -46.00 -3.71
N PHE A 346 -14.63 -47.20 -3.12
CA PHE A 346 -13.45 -48.03 -2.90
C PHE A 346 -12.81 -48.49 -4.24
N GLU A 347 -13.55 -49.00 -5.21
CA GLU A 347 -12.95 -49.42 -6.48
C GLU A 347 -12.35 -48.28 -7.29
N ARG A 348 -12.92 -47.07 -7.18
CA ARG A 348 -12.42 -45.90 -7.93
C ARG A 348 -11.12 -45.35 -7.37
N HIS A 349 -10.86 -45.47 -6.07
CA HIS A 349 -9.65 -44.88 -5.48
C HIS A 349 -8.37 -45.65 -5.85
N THR A 350 -8.49 -46.92 -6.22
CA THR A 350 -7.38 -47.77 -6.68
C THR A 350 -7.14 -47.70 -8.19
N LYS A 351 -8.08 -47.17 -8.97
CA LYS A 351 -7.97 -47.06 -10.43
C LYS A 351 -7.22 -45.79 -10.86
N VAL A 352 -6.37 -45.96 -11.87
CA VAL A 352 -5.68 -44.86 -12.56
C VAL A 352 -6.64 -44.18 -13.53
N LYS A 353 -6.71 -42.84 -13.51
CA LYS A 353 -7.67 -42.07 -14.35
C LYS A 353 -7.16 -41.80 -15.77
N ALA A 354 -5.84 -41.74 -15.96
CA ALA A 354 -5.17 -41.44 -17.21
C ALA A 354 -3.77 -42.05 -17.25
N LYS A 355 -3.23 -42.27 -18.45
CA LYS A 355 -1.96 -42.97 -18.74
C LYS A 355 -0.73 -42.49 -17.93
N TYR A 356 -0.73 -41.23 -17.47
CA TYR A 356 0.37 -40.62 -16.70
C TYR A 356 -0.05 -40.15 -15.29
N SER A 357 -1.16 -40.68 -14.76
CA SER A 357 -1.66 -40.32 -13.43
C SER A 357 -1.46 -41.45 -12.42
N TYR A 358 -1.36 -41.10 -11.14
CA TYR A 358 -1.37 -42.08 -10.04
C TYR A 358 -2.80 -42.36 -9.59
N ALA A 359 -3.06 -43.55 -9.04
CA ALA A 359 -4.32 -43.83 -8.37
C ALA A 359 -4.44 -42.95 -7.11
N TYR A 360 -5.68 -42.64 -6.69
CA TYR A 360 -5.90 -41.82 -5.49
C TYR A 360 -5.27 -42.44 -4.24
N CYS A 361 -5.25 -43.77 -4.16
CA CYS A 361 -4.61 -44.55 -3.10
C CYS A 361 -3.09 -44.32 -3.00
N ASP A 362 -2.43 -43.98 -4.12
CA ASP A 362 -0.98 -43.72 -4.19
C ASP A 362 -0.64 -42.26 -3.89
N ILE A 363 -1.63 -41.37 -3.99
CA ILE A 363 -1.46 -39.93 -3.75
C ILE A 363 -1.80 -39.58 -2.30
N TYR A 364 -2.88 -40.14 -1.75
CA TYR A 364 -3.41 -39.77 -0.44
C TYR A 364 -3.45 -40.94 0.55
N GLU A 365 -3.24 -40.63 1.82
CA GLU A 365 -3.40 -41.56 2.94
C GLU A 365 -4.06 -40.86 4.15
N LYS A 366 -4.75 -41.64 4.98
CA LYS A 366 -5.33 -41.18 6.25
C LYS A 366 -4.33 -41.44 7.37
N CYS A 367 -3.96 -40.39 8.10
CA CYS A 367 -3.11 -40.53 9.28
C CYS A 367 -3.87 -41.28 10.39
N THR A 368 -3.27 -42.31 10.98
CA THR A 368 -3.86 -43.09 12.08
C THR A 368 -3.92 -42.31 13.41
N LYS A 369 -3.05 -41.31 13.60
CA LYS A 369 -3.03 -40.46 14.80
C LYS A 369 -4.06 -39.34 14.72
N CYS A 370 -3.95 -38.46 13.72
CA CYS A 370 -4.82 -37.28 13.60
C CYS A 370 -6.07 -37.47 12.72
N GLN A 371 -6.27 -38.67 12.16
CA GLN A 371 -7.43 -39.05 11.33
C GLN A 371 -7.62 -38.24 10.04
N LYS A 372 -6.69 -37.34 9.71
CA LYS A 372 -6.75 -36.48 8.53
C LYS A 372 -6.20 -37.18 7.28
N ILE A 373 -6.89 -37.00 6.15
CA ILE A 373 -6.41 -37.41 4.82
C ILE A 373 -5.39 -36.38 4.32
N HIS A 374 -4.19 -36.83 3.95
CA HIS A 374 -3.11 -35.98 3.44
C HIS A 374 -2.39 -36.65 2.26
N GLU A 375 -1.60 -35.89 1.51
CA GLU A 375 -0.75 -36.43 0.45
C GLU A 375 0.37 -37.29 1.07
N ARG A 376 0.72 -38.41 0.43
CA ARG A 376 1.82 -39.27 0.85
C ARG A 376 3.16 -38.57 0.67
N ASN A 377 4.14 -38.93 1.50
CA ASN A 377 5.51 -38.47 1.32
C ASN A 377 6.11 -38.97 -0.01
N SER A 378 5.81 -40.22 -0.40
CA SER A 378 6.27 -40.78 -1.68
C SER A 378 5.88 -39.93 -2.90
N TYR A 379 4.69 -39.31 -2.86
CA TYR A 379 4.16 -38.44 -3.91
C TYR A 379 4.59 -36.97 -3.73
N SER A 380 4.28 -36.37 -2.58
CA SER A 380 4.48 -34.92 -2.34
C SER A 380 5.89 -34.54 -1.91
N LYS A 381 6.73 -35.51 -1.53
CA LYS A 381 8.02 -35.32 -0.84
C LYS A 381 7.92 -34.52 0.47
N LEU A 382 6.71 -34.37 1.01
CA LEU A 382 6.45 -33.69 2.27
C LEU A 382 6.07 -34.72 3.33
N VAL A 383 6.73 -34.64 4.49
CA VAL A 383 6.40 -35.46 5.66
C VAL A 383 5.16 -34.89 6.34
N HIS A 384 4.14 -35.73 6.54
CA HIS A 384 2.98 -35.35 7.34
C HIS A 384 3.35 -35.21 8.81
N ARG A 385 3.06 -34.04 9.39
CA ARG A 385 3.17 -33.78 10.83
C ARG A 385 1.77 -33.61 11.41
N CYS A 386 1.40 -34.50 12.33
CA CYS A 386 0.07 -34.50 12.95
C CYS A 386 -0.25 -33.15 13.63
N TYR A 387 -1.52 -32.74 13.57
CA TYR A 387 -2.05 -31.53 14.23
C TYR A 387 -1.46 -30.18 13.77
N ARG A 388 -0.55 -30.19 12.79
CA ARG A 388 0.04 -28.99 12.18
C ARG A 388 -0.74 -28.58 10.92
N ASN A 389 -1.89 -27.94 11.13
CA ASN A 389 -2.84 -27.62 10.06
C ASN A 389 -2.68 -26.22 9.46
N HIS A 390 -1.91 -25.35 10.11
CA HIS A 390 -1.70 -23.97 9.68
C HIS A 390 -0.38 -23.89 8.90
N PHE A 391 -0.39 -23.34 7.68
CA PHE A 391 0.85 -23.02 6.98
C PHE A 391 1.28 -21.62 7.38
N CYS A 392 2.42 -21.52 8.06
CA CYS A 392 2.95 -20.24 8.50
C CYS A 392 3.80 -19.63 7.38
N ASN A 393 3.46 -18.42 6.95
CA ASN A 393 4.21 -17.71 5.90
C ASN A 393 5.56 -17.12 6.37
N ILE A 394 5.87 -17.22 7.67
CA ILE A 394 7.12 -16.69 8.26
C ILE A 394 8.19 -17.78 8.28
N CYS A 395 7.89 -18.94 8.89
CA CYS A 395 8.79 -20.09 8.91
C CYS A 395 8.64 -21.01 7.69
N MET A 396 7.66 -20.75 6.82
CA MET A 396 7.36 -21.54 5.62
C MET A 396 7.09 -23.03 5.91
N GLU A 397 6.68 -23.37 7.14
CA GLU A 397 6.31 -24.71 7.57
C GLU A 397 4.82 -24.84 7.92
N LYS A 398 4.33 -26.08 7.89
CA LYS A 398 3.05 -26.42 8.54
C LYS A 398 3.26 -26.54 10.05
N THR A 399 2.52 -25.75 10.81
CA THR A 399 2.63 -25.57 12.27
C THR A 399 1.25 -25.54 12.94
N SER A 400 1.24 -25.45 14.28
CA SER A 400 0.07 -25.02 15.05
C SER A 400 -0.11 -23.50 14.92
N LEU A 401 -1.32 -23.01 15.20
CA LEU A 401 -1.64 -21.57 15.13
C LEU A 401 -0.70 -20.74 16.04
N HIS A 402 -0.43 -21.25 17.24
CA HIS A 402 0.56 -20.70 18.16
C HIS A 402 1.78 -21.63 18.19
N HIS A 403 2.89 -21.16 17.64
CA HIS A 403 4.17 -21.86 17.66
C HIS A 403 5.32 -20.86 17.84
N LYS A 404 6.44 -21.35 18.35
CA LYS A 404 7.70 -20.60 18.40
C LYS A 404 8.21 -20.43 16.97
N CYS A 405 7.88 -19.29 16.36
CA CYS A 405 8.13 -19.05 14.95
C CYS A 405 9.52 -18.43 14.75
N VAL A 406 10.20 -18.89 13.70
CA VAL A 406 11.50 -18.39 13.25
C VAL A 406 11.38 -18.04 11.77
N HIS A 407 12.13 -17.06 11.30
CA HIS A 407 12.19 -16.75 9.89
C HIS A 407 12.88 -17.90 9.13
N ALA A 408 12.27 -18.34 8.03
CA ALA A 408 12.88 -19.33 7.15
C ALA A 408 14.09 -18.73 6.42
N ALA A 409 15.19 -19.49 6.33
CA ALA A 409 16.27 -19.14 5.43
C ALA A 409 15.84 -19.33 3.96
N PRO A 410 16.48 -18.63 3.01
CA PRO A 410 16.28 -18.88 1.58
C PRO A 410 16.60 -20.33 1.23
N THR A 411 15.70 -20.99 0.49
CA THR A 411 15.94 -22.35 0.01
C THR A 411 16.99 -22.37 -1.11
N ALA A 412 17.66 -23.50 -1.33
CA ALA A 412 18.61 -23.65 -2.44
C ALA A 412 17.98 -23.32 -3.82
N ALA A 413 16.70 -23.66 -4.01
CA ALA A 413 15.95 -23.30 -5.21
C ALA A 413 15.71 -21.77 -5.33
N ASN A 414 15.45 -21.09 -4.21
CA ASN A 414 15.35 -19.63 -4.20
C ASN A 414 16.70 -19.00 -4.57
N ARG A 415 17.79 -19.44 -3.94
CA ARG A 415 19.16 -18.96 -4.23
C ARG A 415 19.51 -19.13 -5.70
N LYS A 416 19.26 -20.32 -6.28
CA LYS A 416 19.48 -20.58 -7.72
C LYS A 416 18.71 -19.58 -8.59
N ARG A 417 17.43 -19.34 -8.30
CA ARG A 417 16.61 -18.38 -9.06
C ARG A 417 17.13 -16.94 -8.96
N GLN A 418 17.70 -16.53 -7.83
CA GLN A 418 18.30 -15.19 -7.72
C GLN A 418 19.61 -15.10 -8.51
N LEU A 419 20.42 -16.16 -8.55
CA LEU A 419 21.62 -16.22 -9.39
C LEU A 419 21.27 -16.15 -10.88
N GLU A 420 20.27 -16.92 -11.33
CA GLU A 420 19.77 -16.90 -12.70
C GLU A 420 19.34 -15.48 -13.15
N LYS A 421 18.82 -14.64 -12.23
CA LYS A 421 18.45 -13.25 -12.56
C LYS A 421 19.63 -12.34 -12.86
N GLN A 422 20.82 -12.64 -12.34
CA GLN A 422 22.02 -11.82 -12.55
C GLN A 422 22.97 -12.40 -13.59
N GLU A 423 22.64 -13.54 -14.21
CA GLU A 423 23.41 -14.12 -15.33
C GLU A 423 23.37 -13.23 -16.57
N SER A 424 22.23 -12.57 -16.83
CA SER A 424 22.07 -11.65 -17.94
C SER A 424 21.25 -10.45 -17.51
N TRP A 425 21.81 -9.26 -17.70
CA TRP A 425 21.14 -8.00 -17.37
C TRP A 425 21.64 -6.88 -18.28
N THR A 426 20.81 -5.85 -18.43
CA THR A 426 21.14 -4.60 -19.12
C THR A 426 20.72 -3.44 -18.24
N MET A 427 21.58 -2.44 -18.10
CA MET A 427 21.26 -1.19 -17.41
C MET A 427 21.32 -0.02 -18.38
N VAL A 428 20.39 0.92 -18.22
CA VAL A 428 20.42 2.23 -18.85
C VAL A 428 20.82 3.23 -17.76
N ILE A 429 22.02 3.78 -17.87
CA ILE A 429 22.50 4.82 -16.96
C ILE A 429 22.32 6.16 -17.68
N TYR A 430 21.60 7.09 -17.08
CA TYR A 430 21.25 8.35 -17.75
C TYR A 430 21.18 9.53 -16.79
N ASP A 431 21.24 10.73 -17.36
CA ASP A 431 21.17 12.02 -16.67
C ASP A 431 20.37 13.03 -17.54
N ILE A 432 19.71 13.98 -16.89
CA ILE A 432 18.89 15.03 -17.52
C ILE A 432 19.35 16.41 -17.09
N GLU A 433 19.69 17.23 -18.08
CA GLU A 433 19.77 18.68 -17.89
C GLU A 433 18.42 19.33 -18.18
N SER A 434 18.08 20.32 -17.36
CA SER A 434 16.82 21.05 -17.46
C SER A 434 17.01 22.55 -17.33
N ILE A 435 16.11 23.31 -17.95
CA ILE A 435 16.00 24.75 -17.77
C ILE A 435 15.61 25.00 -16.31
N VAL A 436 16.48 25.70 -15.57
CA VAL A 436 16.26 26.15 -14.20
C VAL A 436 15.75 27.58 -14.21
N THR A 437 14.78 27.93 -13.36
CA THR A 437 14.28 29.31 -13.24
C THR A 437 14.90 29.94 -12.01
N SER A 438 15.42 31.16 -12.13
CA SER A 438 16.01 31.86 -11.00
C SER A 438 14.97 32.04 -9.88
N SER A 439 15.41 31.97 -8.62
CA SER A 439 14.58 32.09 -7.42
C SER A 439 13.78 33.40 -7.30
N VAL A 440 13.95 34.35 -8.22
CA VAL A 440 13.37 35.70 -8.15
C VAL A 440 11.93 35.74 -8.70
N ASP A 441 11.53 34.78 -9.54
CA ASP A 441 10.18 34.68 -10.13
C ASP A 441 9.21 33.78 -9.33
N LEU A 442 9.51 33.53 -8.06
CA LEU A 442 8.71 32.69 -7.14
C LEU A 442 7.41 33.40 -6.66
N ASN A 443 6.58 33.87 -7.58
CA ASN A 443 5.22 34.34 -7.27
C ASN A 443 4.17 33.21 -7.32
N SER A 444 4.59 31.97 -7.59
CA SER A 444 3.72 30.79 -7.56
C SER A 444 4.02 29.92 -6.33
N LEU A 445 2.96 29.44 -5.66
CA LEU A 445 3.03 28.53 -4.50
C LEU A 445 3.70 27.17 -4.78
N PHE A 446 4.07 26.88 -6.03
CA PHE A 446 4.56 25.57 -6.49
C PHE A 446 5.94 25.57 -7.15
N GLY A 447 6.64 26.71 -7.20
CA GLY A 447 7.86 26.83 -8.00
C GLY A 447 7.58 26.75 -9.51
N VAL A 448 8.57 27.10 -10.33
CA VAL A 448 8.46 26.96 -11.78
C VAL A 448 8.88 25.53 -12.17
N LYS A 449 8.15 24.90 -13.10
CA LYS A 449 8.43 23.53 -13.55
C LYS A 449 9.75 23.49 -14.33
N HIS A 450 10.71 22.70 -13.86
CA HIS A 450 11.91 22.34 -14.63
C HIS A 450 11.54 21.71 -15.97
N ILE A 451 12.22 22.13 -17.05
CA ILE A 451 11.96 21.65 -18.41
C ILE A 451 13.20 20.93 -18.95
N PRO A 452 13.18 19.59 -19.05
CA PRO A 452 14.27 18.80 -19.64
C PRO A 452 14.60 19.24 -21.07
N ASN A 453 15.88 19.50 -21.36
CA ASN A 453 16.32 19.94 -22.69
C ASN A 453 17.55 19.19 -23.23
N VAL A 454 18.31 18.50 -22.38
CA VAL A 454 19.34 17.54 -22.81
C VAL A 454 19.24 16.29 -21.94
N LEU A 455 19.36 15.12 -22.57
CA LEU A 455 19.42 13.83 -21.91
C LEU A 455 20.55 13.02 -22.55
N CYS A 456 21.49 12.57 -21.73
CA CYS A 456 22.52 11.61 -22.15
C CYS A 456 22.28 10.27 -21.47
N TYR A 457 22.62 9.18 -22.15
CA TYR A 457 22.49 7.84 -21.59
C TYR A 457 23.55 6.87 -22.14
N LYS A 458 23.92 5.88 -21.33
CA LYS A 458 24.79 4.78 -21.72
C LYS A 458 24.13 3.45 -21.35
N LEU A 459 24.21 2.49 -22.26
CA LEU A 459 23.85 1.10 -21.96
C LEU A 459 25.07 0.38 -21.41
N ILE A 460 24.86 -0.46 -20.41
CA ILE A 460 25.85 -1.42 -19.93
C ILE A 460 25.20 -2.79 -19.72
N CYS A 461 25.97 -3.87 -19.86
CA CYS A 461 25.51 -5.23 -19.61
C CYS A 461 26.53 -6.01 -18.78
N ASN A 462 26.16 -7.23 -18.40
CA ASN A 462 27.00 -8.15 -17.63
C ASN A 462 28.33 -8.51 -18.32
N GLU A 463 28.43 -8.34 -19.64
CA GLU A 463 29.66 -8.62 -20.39
C GLU A 463 30.56 -7.39 -20.52
N CYS A 464 30.01 -6.23 -20.89
CA CYS A 464 30.83 -5.06 -21.20
C CYS A 464 31.26 -4.27 -19.97
N MET A 465 30.46 -4.28 -18.89
CA MET A 465 30.72 -3.53 -17.65
C MET A 465 31.17 -2.07 -17.93
N GLY A 466 30.50 -1.38 -18.86
CA GLY A 466 30.83 0.01 -19.23
C GLY A 466 31.85 0.20 -20.35
N GLY A 467 32.52 -0.87 -20.78
CA GLY A 467 33.41 -0.88 -21.94
C GLY A 467 32.68 -0.96 -23.28
N ASP A 468 33.46 -1.03 -24.36
CA ASP A 468 32.93 -1.10 -25.72
C ASP A 468 32.34 -2.48 -26.03
N CYS A 469 31.10 -2.49 -26.49
CA CYS A 469 30.39 -3.70 -26.89
C CYS A 469 29.41 -3.37 -28.03
N HIS A 470 29.31 -4.29 -29.00
CA HIS A 470 28.41 -4.16 -30.16
C HIS A 470 26.95 -3.91 -29.76
N GLN A 471 26.51 -4.47 -28.62
CA GLN A 471 25.15 -4.29 -28.11
C GLN A 471 24.96 -2.97 -27.36
N CYS A 472 25.95 -2.48 -26.60
CA CYS A 472 25.78 -1.33 -25.72
C CYS A 472 26.08 0.02 -26.38
N ARG A 473 26.96 0.07 -27.39
CA ARG A 473 27.36 1.28 -28.13
C ARG A 473 27.90 2.41 -27.21
N SER A 474 28.31 3.52 -27.82
CA SER A 474 28.75 4.73 -27.12
C SER A 474 27.58 5.49 -26.47
N ILE A 475 27.89 6.52 -25.69
CA ILE A 475 26.89 7.38 -25.03
C ILE A 475 25.94 7.98 -26.08
N GLY A 476 24.65 7.70 -25.92
CA GLY A 476 23.57 8.32 -26.68
C GLY A 476 23.23 9.70 -26.12
N THR A 477 22.82 10.60 -27.01
CA THR A 477 22.40 11.97 -26.64
C THR A 477 21.06 12.26 -27.31
N MET A 478 20.16 12.89 -26.55
CA MET A 478 18.93 13.50 -27.02
C MET A 478 18.96 14.95 -26.55
N SER A 479 18.91 15.90 -27.48
CA SER A 479 18.93 17.32 -27.15
C SER A 479 17.74 18.04 -27.78
N TYR A 480 17.46 19.24 -27.30
CA TYR A 480 16.45 20.13 -27.84
C TYR A 480 16.63 20.45 -29.35
N LYS A 481 17.81 20.17 -29.92
CA LYS A 481 18.09 20.30 -31.36
C LYS A 481 17.67 19.10 -32.21
N GLN A 482 17.40 17.95 -31.59
CA GLN A 482 17.26 16.67 -32.27
C GLN A 482 15.84 16.11 -32.10
N GLY A 483 15.25 15.63 -33.20
CA GLY A 483 14.01 14.84 -33.21
C GLY A 483 12.72 15.66 -33.12
N SER A 484 11.58 14.95 -33.18
CA SER A 484 10.25 15.51 -32.92
C SER A 484 9.77 15.09 -31.52
N GLY A 485 9.24 16.04 -30.76
CA GLY A 485 8.83 15.86 -29.36
C GLY A 485 9.91 16.22 -28.34
N THR A 486 9.55 16.20 -27.06
CA THR A 486 10.48 16.52 -25.96
C THR A 486 11.58 15.46 -25.81
N VAL A 487 12.71 15.80 -25.21
CA VAL A 487 13.82 14.84 -24.98
C VAL A 487 13.37 13.63 -24.16
N VAL A 488 12.44 13.82 -23.22
CA VAL A 488 11.88 12.74 -22.39
C VAL A 488 10.94 11.83 -23.19
N GLU A 489 10.11 12.39 -24.07
CA GLU A 489 9.26 11.60 -24.98
C GLU A 489 10.11 10.69 -25.89
N GLN A 490 11.20 11.24 -26.43
CA GLN A 490 12.15 10.48 -27.25
C GLN A 490 12.79 9.35 -26.44
N PHE A 491 13.20 9.62 -25.20
CA PHE A 491 13.81 8.63 -24.32
C PHE A 491 12.81 7.53 -23.91
N VAL A 492 11.59 7.88 -23.54
CA VAL A 492 10.53 6.91 -23.23
C VAL A 492 10.20 6.04 -24.44
N LYS A 493 10.18 6.61 -25.64
CA LYS A 493 10.00 5.85 -26.89
C LYS A 493 11.15 4.86 -27.10
N PHE A 494 12.39 5.26 -26.83
CA PHE A 494 13.56 4.38 -26.84
C PHE A 494 13.42 3.24 -25.82
N LEU A 495 13.14 3.57 -24.54
CA LEU A 495 12.95 2.60 -23.46
C LEU A 495 11.89 1.53 -23.78
N LYS A 496 10.83 1.90 -24.50
CA LYS A 496 9.72 0.99 -24.85
C LYS A 496 9.98 0.12 -26.07
N LYS A 497 10.73 0.64 -27.05
CA LYS A 497 10.82 0.01 -28.38
C LYS A 497 12.12 -0.76 -28.60
N ASP A 498 13.18 -0.44 -27.87
CA ASP A 498 14.47 -1.07 -28.08
C ASP A 498 14.48 -2.52 -27.55
N PRO A 499 14.75 -3.53 -28.39
CA PRO A 499 14.71 -4.93 -27.98
C PRO A 499 15.80 -5.29 -26.96
N ARG A 500 16.85 -4.47 -26.82
CA ARG A 500 17.92 -4.66 -25.82
C ARG A 500 17.44 -4.37 -24.40
N LEU A 501 16.31 -3.68 -24.25
CA LEU A 501 15.84 -3.16 -22.96
C LEU A 501 14.77 -4.04 -22.28
N VAL A 502 14.62 -5.27 -22.75
CA VAL A 502 13.71 -6.23 -22.12
C VAL A 502 14.20 -6.55 -20.71
N ASN A 503 13.39 -6.21 -19.71
CA ASN A 503 13.74 -6.34 -18.28
C ASN A 503 14.96 -5.53 -17.83
N ALA A 504 15.22 -4.39 -18.48
CA ALA A 504 16.36 -3.53 -18.16
C ALA A 504 16.18 -2.74 -16.85
N TYR A 505 17.31 -2.40 -16.24
CA TYR A 505 17.40 -1.57 -15.04
C TYR A 505 17.72 -0.13 -15.43
N ILE A 506 16.90 0.81 -14.99
CA ILE A 506 17.00 2.22 -15.37
C ILE A 506 17.59 2.99 -14.18
N ILE A 507 18.81 3.49 -14.34
CA ILE A 507 19.62 4.05 -13.26
C ILE A 507 19.86 5.53 -13.51
N ALA A 508 19.58 6.35 -12.50
CA ALA A 508 20.01 7.75 -12.45
C ALA A 508 20.56 8.06 -11.06
N HIS A 509 21.30 9.16 -10.92
CA HIS A 509 21.86 9.59 -9.64
C HIS A 509 20.96 10.62 -8.98
N ASN A 510 20.38 10.27 -7.82
CA ASN A 510 19.29 11.01 -7.18
C ASN A 510 18.01 11.02 -8.04
N GLY A 511 17.88 10.03 -8.93
CA GLY A 511 16.78 9.96 -9.90
C GLY A 511 15.40 9.95 -9.24
N GLY A 512 15.28 9.35 -8.06
CA GLY A 512 14.03 9.26 -7.31
C GLY A 512 13.48 10.59 -6.80
N ARG A 513 14.27 11.67 -6.89
CA ARG A 513 13.86 13.06 -6.61
C ARG A 513 13.89 13.95 -7.84
N TYR A 514 14.45 13.49 -8.96
CA TYR A 514 14.70 14.32 -10.14
C TYR A 514 14.48 13.56 -11.46
N ASP A 515 15.50 12.90 -12.03
CA ASP A 515 15.45 12.35 -13.40
C ASP A 515 14.33 11.32 -13.62
N HIS A 516 14.10 10.44 -12.65
CA HIS A 516 13.06 9.44 -12.76
C HIS A 516 11.68 10.09 -12.71
N VAL A 517 11.52 11.24 -12.04
CA VAL A 517 10.24 11.95 -11.95
C VAL A 517 9.75 12.32 -13.36
N PHE A 518 10.62 12.90 -14.19
CA PHE A 518 10.28 13.25 -15.58
C PHE A 518 9.99 12.01 -16.43
N THR A 519 10.88 11.01 -16.40
CA THR A 519 10.74 9.80 -17.22
C THR A 519 9.49 8.99 -16.83
N LEU A 520 9.18 8.89 -15.54
CA LEU A 520 8.00 8.20 -15.05
C LEU A 520 6.71 8.99 -15.30
N GLU A 521 6.73 10.32 -15.16
CA GLU A 521 5.59 11.18 -15.55
C GLU A 521 5.19 10.88 -17.01
N GLU A 522 6.17 10.84 -17.90
CA GLU A 522 5.95 10.60 -19.33
C GLU A 522 5.52 9.16 -19.63
N LEU A 523 6.06 8.17 -18.91
CA LEU A 523 5.57 6.79 -18.98
C LEU A 523 4.10 6.66 -18.55
N ILE A 524 3.69 7.35 -17.48
CA ILE A 524 2.34 7.28 -16.89
C ILE A 524 1.29 7.95 -17.79
N LYS A 525 1.62 9.06 -18.46
CA LYS A 525 0.72 9.72 -19.42
C LYS A 525 0.26 8.77 -20.52
N ASN A 526 1.06 7.76 -20.84
CA ASN A 526 0.70 6.70 -21.77
C ASN A 526 -0.23 5.70 -21.06
N GLU A 527 -1.51 5.59 -21.49
CA GLU A 527 -2.62 4.84 -20.84
C GLU A 527 -2.37 3.33 -20.55
N HIS A 528 -1.16 2.83 -20.79
CA HIS A 528 -0.75 1.44 -20.71
C HIS A 528 0.38 1.16 -19.72
N CYS A 529 0.94 2.16 -19.03
CA CYS A 529 1.99 1.94 -18.03
C CYS A 529 1.47 2.29 -16.63
N ARG A 530 1.41 1.30 -15.72
CA ARG A 530 1.10 1.53 -14.31
C ARG A 530 2.32 1.12 -13.47
N PRO A 531 3.15 2.08 -13.04
CA PRO A 531 4.32 1.77 -12.23
C PRO A 531 3.91 1.24 -10.84
N ASN A 532 4.65 0.25 -10.35
CA ASN A 532 4.61 -0.19 -8.96
C ASN A 532 5.71 0.52 -8.18
N PHE A 533 5.32 1.43 -7.29
CA PHE A 533 6.24 2.30 -6.56
C PHE A 533 6.62 1.77 -5.19
N VAL A 534 7.89 1.98 -4.82
CA VAL A 534 8.37 1.95 -3.43
C VAL A 534 8.85 3.35 -3.08
N MET A 535 8.30 3.97 -2.04
CA MET A 535 8.57 5.36 -1.67
C MET A 535 8.99 5.52 -0.20
N ALA A 536 9.81 6.52 0.07
CA ALA A 536 10.07 7.05 1.41
C ALA A 536 9.61 8.51 1.46
N GLY A 537 8.45 8.74 2.10
CA GLY A 537 7.79 10.04 2.02
C GLY A 537 7.48 10.38 0.55
N GLN A 538 8.01 11.51 0.09
CA GLN A 538 7.85 11.98 -1.31
C GLN A 538 8.97 11.50 -2.25
N THR A 539 9.98 10.77 -1.75
CA THR A 539 11.10 10.29 -2.57
C THR A 539 10.80 8.90 -3.12
N ILE A 540 10.97 8.71 -4.42
CA ILE A 540 10.90 7.38 -5.05
C ILE A 540 12.19 6.61 -4.71
N ILE A 541 12.05 5.43 -4.12
CA ILE A 541 13.18 4.51 -3.88
C ILE A 541 13.39 3.63 -5.11
N SER A 542 12.30 3.10 -5.65
CA SER A 542 12.29 2.32 -6.89
C SER A 542 10.91 2.31 -7.53
N ALA A 543 10.86 2.04 -8.84
CA ALA A 543 9.61 1.81 -9.56
C ALA A 543 9.77 0.67 -10.56
N ASP A 544 8.81 -0.26 -10.58
CA ASP A 544 8.75 -1.31 -11.61
C ASP A 544 7.63 -0.97 -12.60
N VAL A 545 7.97 -0.82 -13.88
CA VAL A 545 7.02 -0.45 -14.95
C VAL A 545 6.82 -1.62 -15.90
N GLU A 546 5.69 -2.31 -15.78
CA GLU A 546 5.33 -3.40 -16.69
C GLU A 546 4.91 -2.86 -18.06
N LEU A 547 5.70 -3.15 -19.11
CA LEU A 547 5.39 -2.82 -20.50
C LEU A 547 4.68 -3.97 -21.22
N GLY A 548 4.83 -5.20 -20.73
CA GLY A 548 4.19 -6.41 -21.26
C GLY A 548 4.40 -7.62 -20.35
N ARG A 549 3.84 -8.77 -20.72
CA ARG A 549 3.82 -9.99 -19.88
C ARG A 549 5.19 -10.49 -19.39
N LYS A 550 6.27 -10.15 -20.09
CA LYS A 550 7.66 -10.54 -19.77
C LYS A 550 8.66 -9.38 -19.91
N ASN A 551 8.17 -8.13 -19.89
CA ASN A 551 9.02 -6.96 -20.02
C ASN A 551 8.65 -5.93 -18.96
N THR A 552 9.54 -5.74 -17.99
CA THR A 552 9.38 -4.80 -16.90
C THR A 552 10.62 -3.93 -16.79
N LEU A 553 10.48 -2.61 -16.83
CA LEU A 553 11.59 -1.70 -16.56
C LEU A 553 11.74 -1.50 -15.05
N HIS A 554 12.97 -1.65 -14.55
CA HIS A 554 13.28 -1.55 -13.12
C HIS A 554 14.03 -0.24 -12.82
N PHE A 555 13.33 0.78 -12.35
CA PHE A 555 13.93 2.06 -11.98
C PHE A 555 14.62 1.97 -10.62
N ARG A 556 15.90 2.33 -10.57
CA ARG A 556 16.74 2.34 -9.36
C ARG A 556 17.49 3.65 -9.24
N ASP A 557 17.52 4.19 -8.04
CA ASP A 557 18.29 5.39 -7.72
C ASP A 557 19.67 4.99 -7.16
N SER A 558 20.74 5.34 -7.88
CA SER A 558 22.10 5.00 -7.48
C SER A 558 22.52 5.63 -6.14
N VAL A 559 21.92 6.75 -5.72
CA VAL A 559 22.20 7.37 -4.41
C VAL A 559 21.74 6.47 -3.26
N LYS A 560 20.78 5.56 -3.49
CA LYS A 560 20.37 4.58 -2.49
C LYS A 560 21.39 3.46 -2.29
N HIS A 561 22.36 3.34 -3.19
CA HIS A 561 23.50 2.43 -3.08
C HIS A 561 24.79 3.19 -2.71
N ILE A 562 24.99 4.36 -3.29
CA ILE A 562 26.21 5.18 -3.19
C ILE A 562 25.80 6.57 -2.64
N PRO A 563 25.64 6.74 -1.31
CA PRO A 563 25.02 7.90 -0.70
C PRO A 563 25.96 9.12 -0.59
N MET A 564 26.52 9.54 -1.73
CA MET A 564 27.39 10.71 -1.83
C MET A 564 27.12 11.46 -3.14
N ARG A 565 27.64 12.68 -3.28
CA ARG A 565 27.41 13.52 -4.47
C ARG A 565 28.15 12.95 -5.68
N LEU A 566 27.60 13.12 -6.89
CA LEU A 566 28.24 12.69 -8.14
C LEU A 566 29.68 13.23 -8.28
N ALA A 567 29.92 14.49 -7.91
CA ALA A 567 31.24 15.12 -7.95
C ALA A 567 32.28 14.50 -6.99
N GLN A 568 31.84 13.73 -5.99
CA GLN A 568 32.73 13.04 -5.05
C GLN A 568 33.13 11.63 -5.55
N LEU A 569 32.39 11.06 -6.50
CA LEU A 569 32.61 9.69 -6.97
C LEU A 569 33.98 9.48 -7.64
N PRO A 570 34.48 10.40 -8.49
CA PRO A 570 35.82 10.27 -9.09
C PRO A 570 36.90 9.99 -8.06
N LYS A 571 36.97 10.83 -7.02
CA LYS A 571 37.96 10.69 -5.95
C LYS A 571 37.68 9.50 -5.04
N ALA A 572 36.41 9.22 -4.72
CA ALA A 572 36.05 8.14 -3.80
C ALA A 572 36.36 6.74 -4.37
N PHE A 573 36.21 6.55 -5.68
CA PHE A 573 36.46 5.27 -6.36
C PHE A 573 37.73 5.25 -7.21
N ASN A 574 38.51 6.33 -7.22
CA ASN A 574 39.68 6.49 -8.08
C ASN A 574 39.36 6.18 -9.56
N LEU A 575 38.35 6.87 -10.10
CA LEU A 575 37.83 6.66 -11.45
C LEU A 575 38.79 7.20 -12.52
N LYS A 576 38.60 6.78 -13.78
CA LYS A 576 39.40 7.28 -14.91
C LYS A 576 39.00 8.71 -15.25
N THR A 577 37.72 9.02 -15.13
CA THR A 577 37.22 10.39 -15.28
C THR A 577 37.53 11.18 -14.01
N GLU A 578 38.43 12.18 -14.11
CA GLU A 578 39.05 12.83 -12.96
C GLU A 578 38.12 13.78 -12.18
N SER A 579 37.22 14.49 -12.87
CA SER A 579 36.33 15.45 -12.21
C SER A 579 35.01 15.68 -12.97
N LYS A 580 34.03 16.22 -12.25
CA LYS A 580 32.71 16.60 -12.80
C LYS A 580 32.78 17.83 -13.72
N GLY A 581 33.71 18.76 -13.43
CA GLY A 581 33.74 20.09 -14.04
C GLY A 581 32.61 21.01 -13.54
N TYR A 582 32.59 22.24 -14.06
CA TYR A 582 31.62 23.28 -13.71
C TYR A 582 30.76 23.68 -14.93
N PHE A 583 29.46 23.88 -14.71
CA PHE A 583 28.53 24.29 -15.76
C PHE A 583 27.67 25.49 -15.31
N PRO A 584 27.44 26.50 -16.17
CA PRO A 584 26.66 27.68 -15.85
C PRO A 584 25.15 27.38 -15.90
N TYR A 585 24.60 26.77 -14.85
CA TYR A 585 23.20 26.30 -14.80
C TYR A 585 22.17 27.37 -15.17
N LEU A 586 22.32 28.61 -14.67
CA LEU A 586 21.37 29.70 -14.97
C LEU A 586 21.46 30.18 -16.42
N PHE A 587 22.57 29.87 -17.12
CA PHE A 587 22.74 30.20 -18.54
C PHE A 587 21.97 29.22 -19.44
N ASN A 588 21.51 28.09 -18.91
CA ASN A 588 20.68 27.11 -19.60
C ASN A 588 19.26 27.64 -19.83
N GLN A 589 19.10 28.50 -20.85
CA GLN A 589 17.85 29.13 -21.23
C GLN A 589 17.69 29.13 -22.76
N PRO A 590 16.45 29.04 -23.29
CA PRO A 590 16.20 29.08 -24.73
C PRO A 590 16.81 30.30 -25.45
N VAL A 591 16.88 31.45 -24.77
CA VAL A 591 17.49 32.68 -25.30
C VAL A 591 19.00 32.56 -25.55
N ASN A 592 19.66 31.56 -24.96
CA ASN A 592 21.10 31.33 -25.07
C ASN A 592 21.44 30.16 -26.01
N TYR A 593 20.46 29.47 -26.57
CA TYR A 593 20.70 28.39 -27.53
C TYR A 593 21.34 28.93 -28.81
N GLY A 594 22.36 28.24 -29.33
CA GLY A 594 23.13 28.72 -30.49
C GLY A 594 24.20 29.76 -30.17
N LYS A 595 24.34 30.21 -28.91
CA LYS A 595 25.35 31.21 -28.56
C LYS A 595 26.75 30.60 -28.45
N VAL A 596 27.70 31.31 -29.06
CA VAL A 596 29.14 31.11 -28.87
C VAL A 596 29.70 32.40 -28.28
N LEU A 597 30.34 32.30 -27.12
CA LEU A 597 30.97 33.41 -26.41
C LEU A 597 32.50 33.31 -26.57
N PRO A 598 33.21 34.46 -26.60
CA PRO A 598 34.67 34.47 -26.65
C PRO A 598 35.33 34.00 -25.34
N GLY A 599 34.59 34.03 -24.22
CA GLY A 599 35.01 33.57 -22.90
C GLY A 599 33.87 32.86 -22.17
N LEU A 600 34.12 32.39 -20.94
CA LEU A 600 33.11 31.73 -20.11
C LEU A 600 31.96 32.69 -19.75
N PRO A 601 30.74 32.18 -19.51
CA PRO A 601 29.66 32.99 -18.93
C PRO A 601 30.07 33.63 -17.61
N PRO A 602 29.47 34.78 -17.24
CA PRO A 602 29.73 35.42 -15.95
C PRO A 602 29.54 34.48 -14.75
N VAL A 603 30.32 34.71 -13.68
CA VAL A 603 30.39 33.89 -12.47
C VAL A 603 29.01 33.64 -11.85
N GLU A 604 28.12 34.62 -11.88
CA GLU A 604 26.76 34.53 -11.35
C GLU A 604 25.93 33.39 -11.95
N PHE A 605 26.22 32.97 -13.20
CA PHE A 605 25.50 31.89 -13.85
C PHE A 605 25.83 30.49 -13.29
N TYR A 606 26.89 30.36 -12.49
CA TYR A 606 27.35 29.12 -11.85
C TYR A 606 26.86 28.93 -10.41
N GLU A 607 26.15 29.94 -9.86
CA GLU A 607 25.63 29.94 -8.48
C GLU A 607 26.64 29.60 -7.35
N PRO A 608 27.80 30.27 -7.26
CA PRO A 608 28.84 29.97 -6.27
C PRO A 608 28.37 30.09 -4.80
N ARG A 609 27.28 30.82 -4.55
CA ARG A 609 26.66 30.95 -3.21
C ARG A 609 26.15 29.63 -2.62
N PHE A 610 25.86 28.63 -3.45
CA PHE A 610 25.38 27.31 -3.00
C PHE A 610 26.51 26.27 -2.91
N MET A 611 27.74 26.64 -3.27
CA MET A 611 28.92 25.79 -3.11
C MET A 611 29.38 25.76 -1.65
N SER A 612 30.09 24.71 -1.25
CA SER A 612 30.76 24.70 0.06
C SER A 612 31.90 25.71 0.07
N VAL A 613 32.36 26.14 1.26
CA VAL A 613 33.50 27.08 1.38
C VAL A 613 34.71 26.61 0.57
N LYS A 614 35.05 25.33 0.69
CA LYS A 614 36.14 24.71 -0.08
C LYS A 614 35.83 24.65 -1.59
N GLY A 615 34.65 24.18 -1.98
CA GLY A 615 34.30 24.04 -3.39
C GLY A 615 34.17 25.38 -4.11
N ARG A 616 33.80 26.45 -3.39
CA ARG A 616 33.77 27.81 -3.92
C ARG A 616 35.17 28.32 -4.23
N ALA A 617 36.13 28.09 -3.33
CA ALA A 617 37.52 28.47 -3.57
C ALA A 617 38.11 27.73 -4.80
N GLU A 618 37.87 26.41 -4.88
CA GLU A 618 38.27 25.59 -6.05
C GLU A 618 37.62 26.05 -7.36
N PHE A 619 36.37 26.52 -7.31
CA PHE A 619 35.67 27.08 -8.46
C PHE A 619 36.22 28.46 -8.87
N GLU A 620 36.48 29.36 -7.92
CA GLU A 620 37.01 30.69 -8.19
C GLU A 620 38.40 30.62 -8.83
N GLU A 621 39.26 29.72 -8.35
CA GLU A 621 40.57 29.43 -8.96
C GLU A 621 40.41 28.91 -10.39
N TRP A 622 39.58 27.88 -10.60
CA TRP A 622 39.29 27.34 -11.94
C TRP A 622 38.73 28.39 -12.90
N TYR A 623 37.81 29.24 -12.43
CA TYR A 623 37.16 30.25 -13.26
C TYR A 623 38.17 31.29 -13.76
N GLU A 624 39.05 31.79 -12.89
CA GLU A 624 40.05 32.77 -13.29
C GLU A 624 41.07 32.22 -14.30
N GLU A 625 41.43 30.94 -14.17
CA GLU A 625 42.30 30.26 -15.14
C GLU A 625 41.64 30.06 -16.51
N HIS A 626 40.31 29.91 -16.56
CA HIS A 626 39.59 29.50 -17.76
C HIS A 626 38.68 30.58 -18.36
N LYS A 627 38.55 31.76 -17.74
CA LYS A 627 37.58 32.81 -18.13
C LYS A 627 37.65 33.24 -19.60
N ASP A 628 38.84 33.17 -20.21
CA ASP A 628 39.08 33.55 -21.61
C ASP A 628 38.91 32.38 -22.59
N THR A 629 38.46 31.21 -22.11
CA THR A 629 38.21 30.04 -22.96
C THR A 629 36.91 30.22 -23.73
N PRO A 630 36.89 30.03 -25.07
CA PRO A 630 35.67 30.11 -25.86
C PRO A 630 34.60 29.14 -25.35
N PHE A 631 33.36 29.62 -25.24
CA PHE A 631 32.24 28.85 -24.72
C PHE A 631 31.16 28.70 -25.79
N ASN A 632 30.97 27.46 -26.28
CA ASN A 632 29.84 27.11 -27.13
C ASN A 632 28.78 26.41 -26.29
N PHE A 633 27.65 27.09 -26.06
CA PHE A 633 26.60 26.59 -25.17
C PHE A 633 26.10 25.19 -25.58
N ASP A 634 25.90 24.98 -26.88
CA ASP A 634 25.24 23.78 -27.40
C ASP A 634 26.14 22.53 -27.31
N GLU A 635 27.45 22.73 -27.37
CA GLU A 635 28.45 21.69 -27.21
C GLU A 635 28.73 21.43 -25.73
N GLU A 636 28.88 22.48 -24.92
CA GLU A 636 29.25 22.37 -23.51
C GLU A 636 28.13 21.74 -22.66
N ILE A 637 26.85 22.02 -22.91
CA ILE A 637 25.74 21.36 -22.18
C ILE A 637 25.69 19.85 -22.44
N VAL A 638 25.95 19.44 -23.68
CA VAL A 638 25.99 18.01 -24.05
C VAL A 638 27.24 17.35 -23.45
N LYS A 639 28.40 18.01 -23.53
CA LYS A 639 29.65 17.53 -22.95
C LYS A 639 29.55 17.35 -21.44
N TYR A 640 28.95 18.30 -20.74
CA TYR A 640 28.71 18.23 -19.30
C TYR A 640 27.81 17.04 -18.93
N CYS A 641 26.64 16.92 -19.57
CA CYS A 641 25.73 15.80 -19.32
C CYS A 641 26.35 14.43 -19.68
N LYS A 642 27.15 14.35 -20.75
CA LYS A 642 27.93 13.13 -21.07
C LYS A 642 28.95 12.78 -19.99
N ASN A 643 29.62 13.79 -19.43
CA ASN A 643 30.59 13.60 -18.35
C ASN A 643 29.90 13.02 -17.11
N ASP A 644 28.74 13.56 -16.73
CA ASP A 644 27.94 13.06 -15.60
C ASP A 644 27.55 11.59 -15.77
N VAL A 645 27.07 11.23 -16.96
CA VAL A 645 26.75 9.83 -17.30
C VAL A 645 28.00 8.94 -17.25
N GLN A 646 29.14 9.41 -17.76
CA GLN A 646 30.38 8.63 -17.76
C GLN A 646 30.92 8.40 -16.34
N ILE A 647 30.93 9.43 -15.48
CA ILE A 647 31.28 9.31 -14.06
C ILE A 647 30.36 8.29 -13.37
N LEU A 648 29.05 8.39 -13.62
CA LEU A 648 28.09 7.49 -13.00
C LEU A 648 28.27 6.04 -13.47
N VAL A 649 28.54 5.82 -14.77
CA VAL A 649 28.83 4.50 -15.32
C VAL A 649 30.06 3.90 -14.65
N GLU A 650 31.17 4.64 -14.59
CA GLU A 650 32.41 4.17 -13.97
C GLU A 650 32.20 3.86 -12.48
N ALA A 651 31.50 4.72 -11.75
CA ALA A 651 31.20 4.52 -10.34
C ALA A 651 30.28 3.31 -10.09
N VAL A 652 29.23 3.14 -10.90
CA VAL A 652 28.31 1.99 -10.79
C VAL A 652 29.05 0.69 -11.08
N VAL A 653 29.91 0.65 -12.11
CA VAL A 653 30.74 -0.51 -12.43
C VAL A 653 31.70 -0.82 -11.28
N LYS A 654 32.45 0.16 -10.78
CA LYS A 654 33.35 -0.03 -9.63
C LYS A 654 32.61 -0.51 -8.39
N TYR A 655 31.43 0.05 -8.12
CA TYR A 655 30.60 -0.39 -7.00
C TYR A 655 30.10 -1.83 -7.16
N ILE A 656 29.68 -2.24 -8.37
CA ILE A 656 29.30 -3.63 -8.65
C ILE A 656 30.50 -4.56 -8.46
N GLU A 657 31.66 -4.24 -9.02
CA GLU A 657 32.90 -5.03 -8.88
C GLU A 657 33.26 -5.24 -7.40
N LEU A 658 33.30 -4.15 -6.62
CA LEU A 658 33.60 -4.21 -5.18
C LEU A 658 32.58 -5.06 -4.41
N CYS A 659 31.29 -4.90 -4.71
CA CYS A 659 30.24 -5.68 -4.08
C CYS A 659 30.36 -7.17 -4.43
N GLN A 660 30.60 -7.51 -5.70
CA GLN A 660 30.74 -8.90 -6.12
C GLN A 660 31.99 -9.56 -5.55
N GLU A 661 33.11 -8.83 -5.48
CA GLU A 661 34.36 -9.30 -4.87
C GLU A 661 34.18 -9.57 -3.37
N LYS A 662 33.58 -8.64 -2.63
CA LYS A 662 33.50 -8.70 -1.16
C LYS A 662 32.25 -9.43 -0.62
N MET A 663 31.19 -9.58 -1.41
CA MET A 663 29.89 -10.10 -0.96
C MET A 663 29.37 -11.26 -1.83
N SER A 664 30.18 -12.31 -1.94
CA SER A 664 29.80 -13.61 -2.53
C SER A 664 29.25 -13.55 -3.97
N GLY A 665 29.73 -12.59 -4.79
CA GLY A 665 29.38 -12.48 -6.20
C GLY A 665 28.00 -11.89 -6.51
N TRP A 666 27.26 -11.39 -5.51
CA TRP A 666 25.92 -10.83 -5.70
C TRP A 666 25.96 -9.44 -6.34
N ASN A 667 25.18 -9.20 -7.41
CA ASN A 667 25.08 -7.87 -8.01
C ASN A 667 24.11 -6.97 -7.22
N PRO A 668 24.54 -5.80 -6.71
CA PRO A 668 23.73 -4.97 -5.83
C PRO A 668 22.45 -4.41 -6.46
N PHE A 669 22.49 -3.98 -7.73
CA PHE A 669 21.36 -3.33 -8.39
C PHE A 669 20.31 -4.31 -8.90
N ILE A 670 20.72 -5.55 -9.21
CA ILE A 670 19.83 -6.63 -9.63
C ILE A 670 19.06 -7.19 -8.43
N GLN A 671 19.76 -7.41 -7.32
CA GLN A 671 19.19 -8.10 -6.16
C GLN A 671 18.37 -7.18 -5.26
N ALA A 672 18.66 -5.87 -5.23
CA ALA A 672 17.98 -4.96 -4.31
C ALA A 672 17.97 -3.49 -4.78
N PRO A 673 17.02 -2.66 -4.31
CA PRO A 673 16.93 -1.25 -4.69
C PRO A 673 17.78 -0.28 -3.85
N THR A 674 18.34 -0.75 -2.73
CA THR A 674 19.14 0.07 -1.80
C THR A 674 20.29 -0.74 -1.23
N LEU A 675 21.35 -0.07 -0.75
CA LEU A 675 22.46 -0.70 -0.02
C LEU A 675 21.95 -1.50 1.20
N ALA A 676 21.07 -0.94 2.03
CA ALA A 676 20.55 -1.65 3.21
C ALA A 676 19.79 -2.93 2.83
N SER A 677 18.96 -2.89 1.79
CA SER A 677 18.26 -4.07 1.28
C SER A 677 19.21 -5.08 0.63
N TYR A 678 20.30 -4.61 0.02
CA TYR A 678 21.33 -5.47 -0.57
C TYR A 678 22.13 -6.20 0.53
N VAL A 679 22.60 -5.48 1.54
CA VAL A 679 23.26 -6.10 2.71
C VAL A 679 22.33 -7.13 3.36
N MET A 680 21.05 -6.80 3.57
CA MET A 680 20.08 -7.77 4.08
C MET A 680 19.87 -8.97 3.14
N HIS A 681 19.97 -8.79 1.83
CA HIS A 681 19.92 -9.88 0.86
C HIS A 681 21.12 -10.82 1.04
N VAL A 682 22.34 -10.28 1.10
CA VAL A 682 23.57 -11.06 1.32
C VAL A 682 23.52 -11.79 2.66
N MET A 683 23.18 -11.07 3.74
CA MET A 683 23.00 -11.64 5.07
C MET A 683 22.05 -12.85 5.05
N LYS A 684 20.89 -12.72 4.39
CA LYS A 684 19.92 -13.82 4.30
C LYS A 684 20.42 -15.03 3.53
N HIS A 685 21.18 -14.85 2.46
CA HIS A 685 21.58 -15.95 1.58
C HIS A 685 22.91 -16.62 2.00
N GLU A 686 23.78 -15.89 2.69
CA GLU A 686 25.15 -16.33 2.95
C GLU A 686 25.46 -16.50 4.46
N HIS A 687 24.78 -15.77 5.35
CA HIS A 687 25.17 -15.69 6.77
C HIS A 687 24.08 -16.15 7.76
N ILE A 688 22.81 -15.91 7.48
CA ILE A 688 21.68 -16.27 8.35
C ILE A 688 21.25 -17.72 8.11
N LYS A 689 21.39 -18.56 9.13
CA LYS A 689 20.98 -19.97 9.12
C LYS A 689 19.54 -20.16 9.60
N ASP A 690 18.96 -21.31 9.27
CA ASP A 690 17.63 -21.70 9.76
C ASP A 690 17.57 -21.74 11.29
N GLY A 691 16.47 -21.23 11.85
CA GLY A 691 16.21 -21.26 13.28
C GLY A 691 16.89 -20.17 14.11
N VAL A 692 17.79 -19.38 13.53
CA VAL A 692 18.55 -18.38 14.29
C VAL A 692 17.75 -17.09 14.49
N VAL A 693 17.05 -16.59 13.46
CA VAL A 693 16.26 -15.35 13.55
C VAL A 693 14.83 -15.67 14.00
N GLY A 694 14.53 -15.38 15.27
CA GLY A 694 13.16 -15.48 15.80
C GLY A 694 12.20 -14.48 15.18
N TYR A 695 10.93 -14.86 15.06
CA TYR A 695 9.88 -13.91 14.72
C TYR A 695 9.50 -13.10 15.97
N ILE A 696 9.81 -11.80 15.93
CA ILE A 696 9.47 -10.84 16.98
C ILE A 696 8.35 -9.91 16.47
N PRO A 697 7.11 -10.00 17.00
CA PRO A 697 6.02 -9.11 16.59
C PRO A 697 6.30 -7.66 17.00
N GLU A 698 6.09 -6.71 16.08
CA GLU A 698 6.37 -5.29 16.35
C GLU A 698 5.53 -4.69 17.49
N ASN A 699 4.31 -5.20 17.67
CA ASN A 699 3.37 -4.74 18.69
C ASN A 699 3.41 -5.59 19.98
N GLY A 700 4.42 -6.45 20.14
CA GLY A 700 4.57 -7.34 21.27
C GLY A 700 3.90 -8.71 21.11
N TYR A 701 4.17 -9.63 22.03
CA TYR A 701 3.55 -10.96 22.09
C TYR A 701 2.20 -10.87 22.79
N GLY A 702 1.21 -10.32 22.10
CA GLY A 702 -0.17 -10.23 22.53
C GLY A 702 -1.07 -10.30 21.32
N GLY A 703 -2.15 -11.09 21.39
CA GLY A 703 -2.99 -11.41 20.25
C GLY A 703 -3.71 -10.20 19.64
N ARG A 704 -4.98 -10.01 20.02
CA ARG A 704 -5.87 -9.02 19.39
C ARG A 704 -5.59 -7.61 19.89
N ASN A 705 -6.00 -6.61 19.10
CA ASN A 705 -5.90 -5.21 19.49
C ASN A 705 -6.85 -4.93 20.65
N ASN A 706 -6.29 -4.56 21.80
CA ASN A 706 -7.02 -4.22 23.02
C ASN A 706 -6.97 -2.71 23.29
N SER A 707 -8.06 -2.16 23.83
CA SER A 707 -8.12 -0.75 24.20
C SER A 707 -7.24 -0.47 25.42
N ARG A 708 -6.28 0.44 25.31
CA ARG A 708 -5.49 0.91 26.48
C ARG A 708 -6.39 1.39 27.61
N PHE A 709 -7.53 2.00 27.27
CA PHE A 709 -8.50 2.49 28.25
C PHE A 709 -9.18 1.33 29.02
N ALA A 710 -9.57 0.26 28.31
CA ALA A 710 -10.14 -0.93 28.93
C ALA A 710 -9.11 -1.63 29.84
N LEU A 711 -7.87 -1.78 29.35
CA LEU A 711 -6.80 -2.39 30.14
C LEU A 711 -6.48 -1.62 31.42
N LYS A 712 -6.49 -0.27 31.38
CA LYS A 712 -6.35 0.55 32.60
C LYS A 712 -7.45 0.26 33.61
N TYR A 713 -8.69 0.06 33.17
CA TYR A 713 -9.78 -0.29 34.07
C TYR A 713 -9.61 -1.68 34.69
N LEU A 714 -9.20 -2.68 33.91
CA LEU A 714 -8.92 -4.02 34.45
C LEU A 714 -7.78 -3.99 35.47
N LEU A 715 -6.69 -3.29 35.18
CA LEU A 715 -5.57 -3.09 36.11
C LEU A 715 -6.00 -2.33 37.38
N TRP A 716 -6.95 -1.39 37.26
CA TRP A 716 -7.54 -0.70 38.40
C TRP A 716 -8.34 -1.68 39.27
N LEU A 717 -9.15 -2.56 38.69
CA LEU A 717 -9.88 -3.59 39.44
C LEU A 717 -8.93 -4.54 40.18
N GLU A 718 -7.82 -4.93 39.55
CA GLU A 718 -6.79 -5.73 40.21
C GLU A 718 -6.09 -4.99 41.36
N SER A 719 -5.87 -3.67 41.22
CA SER A 719 -5.35 -2.85 42.33
C SER A 719 -6.28 -2.81 43.54
N LYS A 720 -7.57 -3.16 43.35
CA LYS A 720 -8.57 -3.32 44.41
C LYS A 720 -8.71 -4.76 44.92
N GLY A 721 -7.85 -5.68 44.46
CA GLY A 721 -7.76 -7.06 44.95
C GLY A 721 -8.50 -8.09 44.11
N ILE A 722 -9.10 -7.73 42.97
CA ILE A 722 -9.78 -8.68 42.07
C ILE A 722 -8.74 -9.36 41.18
N LYS A 723 -8.67 -10.70 41.17
CA LYS A 723 -7.80 -11.43 40.23
C LYS A 723 -8.52 -11.67 38.90
N LEU A 724 -7.93 -11.20 37.81
CA LEU A 724 -8.54 -11.28 36.47
C LEU A 724 -7.60 -11.95 35.48
N GLN A 725 -8.14 -12.87 34.69
CA GLN A 725 -7.59 -13.31 33.42
C GLN A 725 -7.91 -12.28 32.34
N HIS A 726 -6.88 -11.73 31.70
CA HIS A 726 -7.01 -10.80 30.56
C HIS A 726 -5.74 -10.81 29.71
N THR A 727 -5.72 -10.04 28.60
CA THR A 727 -4.63 -10.10 27.61
C THR A 727 -3.22 -9.91 28.18
N LEU A 728 -3.03 -9.12 29.26
CA LEU A 728 -1.70 -8.82 29.84
C LEU A 728 -1.21 -9.90 30.82
N ARG A 729 -2.00 -10.95 31.06
CA ARG A 729 -1.65 -12.08 31.93
C ARG A 729 -1.21 -13.29 31.10
N THR A 730 -0.65 -14.30 31.76
CA THR A 730 -0.06 -15.48 31.09
C THR A 730 -1.11 -16.30 30.36
N GLU A 731 -2.32 -16.38 30.93
CA GLU A 731 -3.46 -17.12 30.40
C GLU A 731 -4.11 -16.41 29.20
N GLY A 732 -3.82 -15.12 29.00
CA GLY A 732 -4.36 -14.30 27.92
C GLY A 732 -5.87 -14.03 28.06
N GLU A 733 -6.52 -13.65 26.96
CA GLU A 733 -7.97 -13.39 26.94
C GLU A 733 -8.76 -14.70 27.07
N PHE A 734 -9.71 -14.75 27.99
CA PHE A 734 -10.61 -15.90 28.14
C PHE A 734 -11.56 -16.01 26.93
N LEU A 735 -11.73 -17.22 26.41
CA LEU A 735 -12.69 -17.53 25.33
C LEU A 735 -13.94 -18.16 25.95
N ALA A 736 -14.99 -17.36 26.11
CA ALA A 736 -16.28 -17.82 26.60
C ALA A 736 -17.04 -18.59 25.49
N VAL A 737 -17.41 -19.83 25.78
CA VAL A 737 -18.20 -20.69 24.88
C VAL A 737 -19.66 -20.67 25.32
N CYS A 738 -20.56 -20.29 24.42
CA CYS A 738 -22.00 -20.21 24.67
C CYS A 738 -22.74 -21.42 24.07
N GLU A 739 -23.98 -21.68 24.51
CA GLU A 739 -24.77 -22.89 24.18
C GLU A 739 -24.93 -23.16 22.67
N ASN A 740 -24.91 -22.12 21.83
CA ASN A 740 -25.03 -22.22 20.37
C ASN A 740 -23.69 -22.45 19.64
N VAL A 741 -22.64 -22.90 20.34
CA VAL A 741 -21.25 -23.02 19.81
C VAL A 741 -20.70 -21.67 19.32
N LYS A 742 -21.25 -20.57 19.86
CA LYS A 742 -20.69 -19.22 19.67
C LYS A 742 -19.56 -19.02 20.66
N GLU A 743 -18.46 -18.46 20.20
CA GLU A 743 -17.27 -18.24 20.99
C GLU A 743 -16.97 -16.73 21.03
N TYR A 744 -16.87 -16.17 22.23
CA TYR A 744 -16.55 -14.77 22.47
C TYR A 744 -15.32 -14.65 23.34
N HIS A 745 -14.30 -13.97 22.84
CA HIS A 745 -13.24 -13.51 23.73
C HIS A 745 -13.74 -12.31 24.52
N VAL A 746 -13.41 -12.28 25.80
CA VAL A 746 -13.84 -11.23 26.74
C VAL A 746 -12.66 -10.42 27.27
N ASP A 747 -12.94 -9.17 27.67
CA ASP A 747 -11.89 -8.23 28.12
C ASP A 747 -11.21 -8.71 29.42
N GLY A 748 -12.00 -9.09 30.43
CA GLY A 748 -11.52 -9.66 31.69
C GLY A 748 -12.44 -10.75 32.24
N TYR A 749 -11.85 -11.79 32.84
CA TYR A 749 -12.58 -12.93 33.40
C TYR A 749 -12.02 -13.31 34.77
N ASN A 750 -12.87 -13.53 35.75
CA ASN A 750 -12.48 -14.11 37.04
C ASN A 750 -12.85 -15.61 37.04
N PRO A 751 -11.86 -16.52 37.01
CA PRO A 751 -12.13 -17.96 36.98
C PRO A 751 -12.74 -18.49 38.29
N GLU A 752 -12.51 -17.84 39.42
CA GLU A 752 -13.00 -18.28 40.73
C GLU A 752 -14.50 -17.97 40.89
N THR A 753 -14.93 -16.78 40.46
CA THR A 753 -16.33 -16.31 40.60
C THR A 753 -17.18 -16.52 39.34
N ARG A 754 -16.55 -16.93 38.22
CA ARG A 754 -17.16 -16.98 36.88
C ARG A 754 -17.76 -15.63 36.43
N GLU A 755 -17.14 -14.54 36.86
CA GLU A 755 -17.53 -13.19 36.48
C GLU A 755 -16.77 -12.72 35.24
N ILE A 756 -17.45 -12.01 34.34
CA ILE A 756 -16.87 -11.38 33.16
C ILE A 756 -16.98 -9.86 33.33
N TYR A 757 -15.89 -9.16 33.04
CA TYR A 757 -15.79 -7.70 33.06
C TYR A 757 -15.57 -7.21 31.63
N GLU A 758 -16.56 -6.53 31.05
CA GLU A 758 -16.55 -6.02 29.67
C GLU A 758 -16.55 -4.49 29.63
N ILE A 759 -15.71 -3.92 28.77
CA ILE A 759 -15.55 -2.47 28.61
C ILE A 759 -15.97 -2.05 27.20
N HIS A 760 -17.20 -1.55 27.09
CA HIS A 760 -17.78 -1.15 25.82
C HIS A 760 -17.29 0.24 25.41
N GLY A 761 -16.26 0.28 24.55
CA GLY A 761 -15.82 1.51 23.86
C GLY A 761 -16.97 2.14 23.08
N CYS A 762 -17.32 3.40 23.36
CA CYS A 762 -18.59 3.98 22.92
C CYS A 762 -18.75 4.04 21.39
N LEU A 763 -17.66 4.34 20.69
CA LEU A 763 -17.60 4.40 19.22
C LEU A 763 -17.75 3.03 18.57
N TRP A 764 -17.14 2.00 19.17
CA TRP A 764 -17.05 0.65 18.59
C TRP A 764 -18.29 -0.18 18.89
N HIS A 765 -19.00 0.13 19.98
CA HIS A 765 -20.15 -0.62 20.49
C HIS A 765 -21.48 0.16 20.39
N GLY A 766 -21.51 1.31 19.70
CA GLY A 766 -22.79 1.97 19.36
C GLY A 766 -23.49 2.72 20.50
N CYS A 767 -22.76 3.21 21.52
CA CYS A 767 -23.36 3.78 22.75
C CYS A 767 -24.47 4.82 22.47
N LYS A 768 -25.70 4.57 22.95
CA LYS A 768 -26.86 5.46 22.77
C LYS A 768 -26.70 6.85 23.41
N LYS A 769 -25.93 6.95 24.50
CA LYS A 769 -25.67 8.23 25.20
C LYS A 769 -24.75 9.15 24.38
N CYS A 770 -23.67 8.59 23.84
CA CYS A 770 -22.66 9.33 23.08
C CYS A 770 -23.06 9.54 21.61
N TYR A 771 -23.82 8.61 21.03
CA TYR A 771 -24.26 8.64 19.64
C TYR A 771 -25.78 8.63 19.58
N ARG A 772 -26.40 9.79 19.87
CA ARG A 772 -27.86 9.94 19.91
C ARG A 772 -28.54 9.61 18.58
N ASN A 773 -27.91 9.97 17.47
CA ASN A 773 -28.37 9.55 16.14
C ASN A 773 -27.89 8.12 15.86
N GLN A 774 -28.74 7.14 16.18
CA GLN A 774 -28.45 5.72 15.98
C GLN A 774 -28.48 5.28 14.51
N GLU A 775 -29.05 6.10 13.62
CA GLU A 775 -29.02 5.89 12.17
C GLU A 775 -27.74 6.41 11.52
N ALA A 776 -26.92 7.16 12.27
CA ALA A 776 -25.62 7.59 11.79
C ALA A 776 -24.70 6.38 11.55
N VAL A 777 -23.93 6.48 10.48
CA VAL A 777 -22.90 5.49 10.13
C VAL A 777 -21.70 5.65 11.07
N CYS A 778 -21.09 4.54 11.50
CA CYS A 778 -19.89 4.59 12.34
C CYS A 778 -18.74 5.35 11.63
N PRO A 779 -18.14 6.38 12.26
CA PRO A 779 -17.03 7.13 11.69
C PRO A 779 -15.82 6.29 11.27
N ARG A 780 -15.63 5.11 11.89
CA ARG A 780 -14.53 4.17 11.59
C ARG A 780 -14.93 3.00 10.71
N ASN A 781 -16.21 2.65 10.66
CA ASN A 781 -16.74 1.58 9.80
C ASN A 781 -17.94 2.09 9.01
N LYS A 782 -17.66 2.60 7.80
CA LYS A 782 -18.68 3.25 6.95
C LYS A 782 -19.79 2.31 6.43
N ASN A 783 -19.68 1.02 6.70
CA ASN A 783 -20.63 0.01 6.25
C ASN A 783 -21.62 -0.42 7.34
N VAL A 784 -21.54 0.17 8.55
CA VAL A 784 -22.36 -0.25 9.70
C VAL A 784 -22.89 0.99 10.44
N LYS A 785 -24.18 0.97 10.79
CA LYS A 785 -24.82 2.02 11.61
C LYS A 785 -24.53 1.86 13.10
N MET A 786 -24.61 2.95 13.86
CA MET A 786 -24.41 2.90 15.33
C MET A 786 -25.45 2.00 16.02
N ARG A 787 -26.69 1.97 15.54
CA ARG A 787 -27.74 1.02 15.98
C ARG A 787 -27.28 -0.43 15.89
N GLU A 788 -26.74 -0.83 14.74
CA GLU A 788 -26.33 -2.21 14.50
C GLU A 788 -25.18 -2.63 15.41
N LEU A 789 -24.23 -1.73 15.69
CA LEU A 789 -23.15 -1.98 16.64
C LEU A 789 -23.69 -2.18 18.06
N PHE A 790 -24.65 -1.35 18.46
CA PHE A 790 -25.31 -1.45 19.76
C PHE A 790 -26.08 -2.76 19.92
N GLU A 791 -26.89 -3.12 18.93
CA GLU A 791 -27.68 -4.36 18.94
C GLU A 791 -26.79 -5.61 18.97
N ARG A 792 -25.69 -5.63 18.19
CA ARG A 792 -24.71 -6.73 18.22
C ARG A 792 -24.02 -6.85 19.58
N THR A 793 -23.71 -5.72 20.21
CA THR A 793 -23.09 -5.68 21.55
C THR A 793 -24.04 -6.26 22.59
N LEU A 794 -25.31 -5.84 22.60
CA LEU A 794 -26.30 -6.39 23.52
C LEU A 794 -26.60 -7.87 23.26
N ALA A 795 -26.57 -8.32 22.00
CA ALA A 795 -26.71 -9.74 21.67
C ALA A 795 -25.56 -10.56 22.26
N LYS A 796 -24.31 -10.09 22.15
CA LYS A 796 -23.14 -10.73 22.82
C LYS A 796 -23.36 -10.78 24.34
N ASP A 797 -23.75 -9.66 24.94
CA ASP A 797 -23.98 -9.59 26.39
C ASP A 797 -25.09 -10.54 26.87
N ALA A 798 -26.15 -10.70 26.07
CA ALA A 798 -27.23 -11.65 26.34
C ALA A 798 -26.77 -13.10 26.21
N ASP A 799 -26.02 -13.42 25.14
CA ASP A 799 -25.44 -14.76 24.93
C ASP A 799 -24.53 -15.16 26.11
N LEU A 800 -23.68 -14.25 26.60
CA LEU A 800 -22.79 -14.50 27.74
C LEU A 800 -23.56 -14.75 29.05
N ARG A 801 -24.60 -13.96 29.32
CA ARG A 801 -25.44 -14.18 30.52
C ARG A 801 -26.22 -15.50 30.43
N ALA A 802 -26.74 -15.84 29.25
CA ALA A 802 -27.44 -17.10 29.02
C ALA A 802 -26.52 -18.31 29.24
N ALA A 803 -25.23 -18.18 28.91
CA ALA A 803 -24.21 -19.21 29.17
C ALA A 803 -23.82 -19.34 30.67
N GLY A 804 -24.50 -18.63 31.56
CA GLY A 804 -24.32 -18.75 33.02
C GLY A 804 -23.15 -17.94 33.59
N PHE A 805 -22.69 -16.90 32.89
CA PHE A 805 -21.69 -15.97 33.41
C PHE A 805 -22.33 -14.74 34.07
N THR A 806 -21.73 -14.27 35.16
CA THR A 806 -22.10 -12.98 35.77
C THR A 806 -21.38 -11.86 35.02
N LEU A 807 -22.11 -11.08 34.22
CA LEU A 807 -21.52 -10.09 33.32
C LEU A 807 -21.60 -8.66 33.90
N HIS A 808 -20.44 -8.08 34.24
CA HIS A 808 -20.25 -6.69 34.62
C HIS A 808 -19.84 -5.87 33.39
N VAL A 809 -20.70 -4.94 32.97
CA VAL A 809 -20.46 -4.09 31.80
C VAL A 809 -20.21 -2.66 32.24
N LYS A 810 -19.18 -2.03 31.66
CA LYS A 810 -18.91 -0.60 31.81
C LYS A 810 -18.76 0.07 30.46
N TRP A 811 -19.55 1.10 30.18
CA TRP A 811 -19.35 1.90 28.98
C TRP A 811 -18.21 2.89 29.17
N GLU A 812 -17.46 3.16 28.10
CA GLU A 812 -16.35 4.12 28.14
C GLU A 812 -16.77 5.50 28.69
N CYS A 813 -17.97 5.98 28.34
CA CYS A 813 -18.48 7.26 28.84
C CYS A 813 -18.89 7.23 30.32
N GLU A 814 -19.33 6.07 30.83
CA GLU A 814 -19.66 5.90 32.24
C GLU A 814 -18.38 5.90 33.09
N LEU A 815 -17.36 5.17 32.64
CA LEU A 815 -16.03 5.18 33.27
C LEU A 815 -15.43 6.58 33.29
N LYS A 816 -15.57 7.35 32.21
CA LYS A 816 -15.13 8.75 32.19
C LYS A 816 -15.87 9.61 33.21
N GLU A 817 -17.16 9.37 33.48
CA GLU A 817 -17.88 10.08 34.54
C GLU A 817 -17.45 9.62 35.94
N GLU A 818 -17.21 8.33 36.13
CA GLU A 818 -16.68 7.79 37.39
C GLU A 818 -15.32 8.40 37.71
N MET A 819 -14.40 8.45 36.75
CA MET A 819 -13.12 9.14 36.88
C MET A 819 -13.23 10.64 37.18
N ARG A 820 -14.35 11.31 36.84
CA ARG A 820 -14.54 12.71 37.23
C ARG A 820 -14.91 12.86 38.70
N LYS A 821 -15.50 11.83 39.30
CA LYS A 821 -15.98 11.81 40.70
C LYS A 821 -15.00 11.12 41.65
N ASP A 822 -14.29 10.13 41.16
CA ASP A 822 -13.30 9.34 41.89
C ASP A 822 -11.89 9.83 41.54
N GLU A 823 -11.31 10.61 42.46
CA GLU A 823 -9.96 11.14 42.30
C GLU A 823 -8.89 10.04 42.30
N GLU A 824 -9.10 8.96 43.05
CA GLU A 824 -8.14 7.85 43.13
C GLU A 824 -8.07 7.11 41.80
N MET A 825 -9.24 6.78 41.23
CA MET A 825 -9.33 6.17 39.89
C MET A 825 -8.71 7.09 38.82
N ARG A 826 -9.00 8.40 38.87
CA ARG A 826 -8.42 9.38 37.95
C ARG A 826 -6.89 9.36 38.00
N ARG A 827 -6.31 9.47 39.21
CA ARG A 827 -4.86 9.44 39.42
C ARG A 827 -4.26 8.12 38.98
N PHE A 828 -4.92 6.99 39.21
CA PHE A 828 -4.47 5.69 38.72
C PHE A 828 -4.41 5.67 37.19
N PHE A 829 -5.47 6.12 36.52
CA PHE A 829 -5.51 6.16 35.05
C PHE A 829 -4.45 7.09 34.47
N GLU A 830 -4.21 8.25 35.09
CA GLU A 830 -3.17 9.19 34.66
C GLU A 830 -1.76 8.58 34.79
N ASN A 831 -1.47 7.93 35.92
CA ASN A 831 -0.15 7.36 36.22
C ASN A 831 0.06 5.92 35.70
N CYS A 832 -0.99 5.24 35.21
CA CYS A 832 -0.89 3.90 34.66
C CYS A 832 -0.30 3.97 33.24
N HIS A 833 1.02 4.03 33.15
CA HIS A 833 1.75 4.04 31.89
C HIS A 833 1.96 2.65 31.30
N HIS A 834 1.61 1.55 31.99
CA HIS A 834 1.92 0.17 31.60
C HIS A 834 0.76 -0.66 31.01
N ALA A 835 -0.33 -0.01 30.59
CA ALA A 835 -1.52 -0.69 30.04
C ALA A 835 -1.34 -1.16 28.58
N TYR A 836 -0.30 -1.94 28.30
CA TYR A 836 0.01 -2.56 27.00
C TYR A 836 1.11 -3.64 27.17
N HIS A 837 1.26 -4.51 26.16
CA HIS A 837 2.33 -5.51 26.09
C HIS A 837 3.69 -4.88 25.82
N LEU A 838 4.78 -5.53 26.24
CA LEU A 838 6.14 -5.11 25.87
C LEU A 838 6.26 -4.93 24.35
N ARG A 839 6.68 -3.74 23.92
CA ARG A 839 6.91 -3.41 22.52
C ARG A 839 8.42 -3.27 22.26
N PRO A 840 9.01 -4.11 21.41
CA PRO A 840 10.46 -4.14 21.22
C PRO A 840 11.00 -2.84 20.61
N ARG A 841 10.19 -2.13 19.79
CA ARG A 841 10.57 -0.83 19.22
C ARG A 841 10.74 0.26 20.28
N GLU A 842 10.14 0.13 21.46
CA GLU A 842 10.32 1.09 22.55
C GLU A 842 11.70 0.97 23.20
N ALA A 843 12.34 -0.20 23.15
CA ALA A 843 13.73 -0.39 23.56
C ALA A 843 14.76 0.02 22.49
N MET A 844 14.31 0.39 21.28
CA MET A 844 15.20 0.77 20.19
C MET A 844 15.53 2.26 20.25
N TYR A 845 16.63 2.59 20.91
CA TYR A 845 17.16 3.95 21.00
C TYR A 845 18.26 4.21 19.95
N GLY A 846 18.43 5.48 19.58
CA GLY A 846 19.53 5.89 18.70
C GLY A 846 20.84 6.06 19.48
N GLY A 847 21.87 6.60 18.82
CA GLY A 847 23.08 7.01 19.52
C GLY A 847 22.80 8.07 20.60
N ARG A 848 23.54 8.02 21.70
CA ARG A 848 23.50 9.06 22.73
C ARG A 848 24.13 10.33 22.18
N THR A 849 23.36 11.41 22.14
CA THR A 849 23.88 12.75 21.84
C THR A 849 23.49 13.66 22.99
N GLN A 850 24.49 14.13 23.74
CA GLN A 850 24.28 15.02 24.88
C GLN A 850 25.26 16.19 24.80
N GLN A 851 24.74 17.39 24.99
CA GLN A 851 25.52 18.61 25.04
C GLN A 851 25.74 19.01 26.50
N PHE A 852 27.00 19.05 26.93
CA PHE A 852 27.38 19.55 28.26
C PHE A 852 27.74 21.05 28.21
N ARG A 853 28.25 21.54 27.07
CA ARG A 853 28.58 22.94 26.83
C ARG A 853 28.29 23.32 25.38
N SER A 854 27.77 24.52 25.15
CA SER A 854 27.41 24.97 23.80
C SER A 854 28.58 25.52 22.98
N LEU A 855 29.56 26.13 23.63
CA LEU A 855 30.78 26.63 23.01
C LEU A 855 31.95 26.44 23.98
N THR A 856 33.03 25.87 23.47
CA THR A 856 34.32 25.77 24.16
C THR A 856 35.39 26.26 23.19
N LYS A 857 36.34 27.05 23.69
CA LYS A 857 37.49 27.53 22.93
C LYS A 857 38.75 27.06 23.65
N ALA A 858 39.73 26.58 22.89
CA ALA A 858 41.06 26.29 23.42
C ALA A 858 41.75 27.60 23.85
N ASP A 859 42.59 27.52 24.88
CA ASP A 859 43.41 28.62 25.37
C ASP A 859 44.85 28.15 25.64
N SER A 860 45.64 28.96 26.34
CA SER A 860 47.04 28.63 26.65
C SER A 860 47.22 27.46 27.62
N GLU A 861 46.18 27.11 28.38
CA GLU A 861 46.20 26.05 29.40
C GLU A 861 45.42 24.80 28.95
N HIS A 862 44.39 24.97 28.11
CA HIS A 862 43.48 23.90 27.71
C HIS A 862 43.45 23.71 26.19
N SER A 863 43.74 22.49 25.74
CA SER A 863 43.50 22.02 24.38
C SER A 863 42.10 21.40 24.25
N ILE A 864 41.62 21.26 23.00
CA ILE A 864 40.41 20.49 22.68
C ILE A 864 40.85 19.22 21.98
N GLU A 865 40.50 18.08 22.56
CA GLU A 865 40.75 16.74 22.02
C GLU A 865 39.45 16.10 21.54
N TYR A 866 39.51 15.37 20.43
CA TYR A 866 38.38 14.62 19.87
C TYR A 866 38.74 13.15 19.79
N TYR A 867 37.95 12.33 20.48
CA TYR A 867 38.07 10.88 20.48
C TYR A 867 36.93 10.30 19.66
N ASP A 868 37.24 9.40 18.74
CA ASP A 868 36.26 8.72 17.91
C ASP A 868 36.45 7.20 18.00
N PHE A 869 35.33 6.48 18.08
CA PHE A 869 35.34 5.04 17.99
C PHE A 869 35.36 4.64 16.51
N CYS A 870 36.50 4.11 16.06
CA CYS A 870 36.64 3.55 14.71
C CYS A 870 35.59 2.45 14.47
N SER A 871 34.53 2.77 13.74
CA SER A 871 33.45 1.84 13.38
C SER A 871 32.75 1.20 14.60
N LEU A 872 32.25 2.02 15.53
CA LEU A 872 31.54 1.57 16.75
C LEU A 872 30.51 0.45 16.48
N TYR A 873 29.53 0.68 15.61
CA TYR A 873 28.47 -0.31 15.35
C TYR A 873 29.00 -1.60 14.72
N PRO A 874 29.84 -1.56 13.67
CA PRO A 874 30.52 -2.76 13.19
C PRO A 874 31.27 -3.52 14.29
N TYR A 875 32.09 -2.86 15.10
CA TYR A 875 32.83 -3.49 16.18
C TYR A 875 31.89 -4.22 17.18
N VAL A 876 30.83 -3.53 17.63
CA VAL A 876 29.84 -4.12 18.55
C VAL A 876 29.14 -5.32 17.91
N ASN A 877 28.75 -5.23 16.63
CA ASN A 877 28.10 -6.32 15.90
C ASN A 877 29.02 -7.53 15.63
N MET A 878 30.34 -7.31 15.59
CA MET A 878 31.33 -8.32 15.17
C MET A 878 32.05 -8.99 16.34
N ARG A 879 32.30 -8.26 17.42
CA ARG A 879 33.12 -8.74 18.57
C ARG A 879 32.63 -8.25 19.93
N GLY A 880 32.01 -7.06 19.96
CA GLY A 880 31.75 -6.35 21.22
C GLY A 880 30.49 -6.76 22.00
N THR A 881 29.58 -7.56 21.45
CA THR A 881 28.39 -8.02 22.21
C THR A 881 27.89 -9.42 21.80
N SER A 882 26.92 -9.93 22.57
CA SER A 882 26.20 -11.18 22.31
C SER A 882 24.78 -10.90 21.82
N TYR A 883 24.26 -11.73 20.92
CA TYR A 883 22.90 -11.60 20.39
C TYR A 883 22.03 -12.81 20.76
N PRO A 884 20.72 -12.63 21.00
CA PRO A 884 19.82 -13.75 21.27
C PRO A 884 19.37 -14.46 19.98
N MET A 885 19.23 -15.78 20.05
CA MET A 885 18.73 -16.64 18.97
C MET A 885 17.29 -17.09 19.21
N GLY A 886 16.51 -17.14 18.13
CA GLY A 886 15.13 -17.59 18.17
C GLY A 886 14.22 -16.63 18.94
N VAL A 887 13.15 -17.16 19.54
CA VAL A 887 12.13 -16.37 20.24
C VAL A 887 12.35 -16.39 21.76
N PRO A 888 11.96 -15.33 22.47
CA PRO A 888 12.10 -15.27 23.92
C PRO A 888 11.10 -16.18 24.63
N HIS A 889 11.40 -16.49 25.88
CA HIS A 889 10.41 -16.86 26.88
C HIS A 889 9.76 -15.58 27.43
N ARG A 890 8.44 -15.45 27.26
CA ARG A 890 7.66 -14.32 27.76
C ARG A 890 7.24 -14.61 29.20
N ILE A 891 7.52 -13.67 30.10
CA ILE A 891 7.20 -13.74 31.53
C ILE A 891 6.31 -12.54 31.87
N THR A 892 5.13 -12.80 32.43
CA THR A 892 4.15 -11.80 32.85
C THR A 892 3.68 -11.96 34.30
N GLU A 893 4.17 -13.01 34.97
CA GLU A 893 3.91 -13.27 36.38
C GLU A 893 5.22 -13.20 37.14
N PHE A 894 5.21 -12.41 38.21
CA PHE A 894 6.36 -12.16 39.06
C PHE A 894 5.91 -12.38 40.51
N SER A 895 6.33 -13.51 41.09
CA SER A 895 5.98 -13.90 42.47
C SER A 895 7.00 -13.43 43.51
N GLU A 896 8.20 -13.08 43.07
CA GLU A 896 9.30 -12.65 43.92
C GLU A 896 9.39 -11.13 43.98
N GLU A 897 9.85 -10.59 45.11
CA GLU A 897 10.15 -9.16 45.22
C GLU A 897 11.24 -8.75 44.21
N VAL A 898 11.15 -7.51 43.71
CA VAL A 898 12.09 -7.00 42.71
C VAL A 898 13.49 -6.90 43.31
N SER A 899 14.40 -7.77 42.86
CA SER A 899 15.82 -7.68 43.19
C SER A 899 16.48 -6.54 42.41
N ASN A 900 17.12 -5.62 43.13
CA ASN A 900 17.92 -4.51 42.59
C ASN A 900 19.41 -4.83 42.64
N CYS A 901 19.77 -6.08 42.32
CA CYS A 901 21.15 -6.52 42.17
C CYS A 901 21.49 -6.65 40.68
N ALA A 902 22.67 -6.19 40.30
CA ALA A 902 23.26 -6.47 38.99
C ALA A 902 24.21 -7.68 39.10
N PRO A 903 24.12 -8.69 38.21
CA PRO A 903 23.21 -8.78 37.08
C PRO A 903 21.78 -9.15 37.48
N LEU A 904 20.81 -8.66 36.70
CA LEU A 904 19.41 -9.09 36.80
C LEU A 904 19.27 -10.60 36.55
N PRO A 905 18.24 -11.26 37.15
CA PRO A 905 17.96 -12.68 36.92
C PRO A 905 17.43 -12.97 35.51
N TYR A 906 17.16 -11.93 34.73
CA TYR A 906 16.67 -12.01 33.36
C TYR A 906 17.71 -11.44 32.40
N ARG A 907 17.72 -11.99 31.19
CA ARG A 907 18.57 -11.55 30.08
C ARG A 907 17.73 -11.36 28.81
N GLY A 908 17.67 -10.14 28.26
CA GLY A 908 16.85 -9.79 27.11
C GLY A 908 16.22 -8.39 27.17
N LEU A 909 14.89 -8.30 26.98
CA LEU A 909 14.13 -7.04 27.05
C LEU A 909 13.21 -7.05 28.27
N VAL A 910 13.13 -5.92 28.96
CA VAL A 910 12.37 -5.77 30.21
C VAL A 910 11.48 -4.55 30.10
N PHE A 911 10.17 -4.74 30.29
CA PHE A 911 9.20 -3.67 30.49
C PHE A 911 8.95 -3.47 31.98
N CYS A 912 9.36 -2.32 32.52
CA CYS A 912 9.34 -2.08 33.97
C CYS A 912 9.16 -0.60 34.32
N ASP A 913 8.90 -0.37 35.61
CA ASP A 913 9.00 0.95 36.25
C ASP A 913 10.34 1.07 36.98
N VAL A 914 11.11 2.12 36.69
CA VAL A 914 12.42 2.39 37.29
C VAL A 914 12.41 3.75 37.97
N LEU A 915 12.83 3.80 39.23
CA LEU A 915 13.08 5.02 39.98
C LEU A 915 14.55 5.43 39.84
N PRO A 916 14.85 6.57 39.17
CA PRO A 916 16.22 7.06 39.08
C PRO A 916 16.75 7.55 40.45
N PRO A 917 18.09 7.58 40.66
CA PRO A 917 18.69 8.26 41.81
C PRO A 917 18.41 9.77 41.74
N ILE A 918 18.50 10.45 42.88
CA ILE A 918 18.29 11.91 42.95
C ILE A 918 19.38 12.64 42.16
N ASN A 919 20.63 12.18 42.28
CA ASN A 919 21.79 12.77 41.62
C ASN A 919 22.53 11.70 40.81
N CYS A 920 22.64 11.91 39.51
CA CYS A 920 23.46 11.12 38.60
C CYS A 920 23.92 12.06 37.47
N PRO A 921 25.20 12.51 37.47
CA PRO A 921 25.69 13.52 36.53
C PRO A 921 25.52 13.15 35.06
N ILE A 922 25.59 11.84 34.77
CA ILE A 922 25.41 11.27 33.44
C ILE A 922 24.25 10.28 33.53
N PRO A 923 22.98 10.73 33.39
CA PRO A 923 21.84 9.82 33.47
C PRO A 923 21.97 8.68 32.47
N VAL A 924 21.65 7.47 32.92
CA VAL A 924 21.92 6.22 32.17
C VAL A 924 20.77 5.90 31.23
N LEU A 925 19.55 5.81 31.78
CA LEU A 925 18.42 5.28 31.03
C LEU A 925 17.87 6.29 30.01
N PRO A 926 17.71 5.88 28.74
CA PRO A 926 17.01 6.67 27.75
C PRO A 926 15.50 6.72 28.04
N PHE A 927 14.89 7.86 27.76
CA PHE A 927 13.46 8.10 27.91
C PHE A 927 12.94 8.87 26.68
N ARG A 928 11.88 8.36 26.04
CA ARG A 928 11.23 9.05 24.92
C ARG A 928 9.99 9.79 25.40
N CYS A 929 9.98 11.11 25.19
CA CYS A 929 8.82 11.96 25.44
C CYS A 929 8.58 12.88 24.23
N ASP A 930 7.35 12.94 23.74
CA ASP A 930 6.96 13.77 22.57
C ASP A 930 7.86 13.59 21.34
N GLY A 931 8.25 12.35 21.07
CA GLY A 931 9.10 12.00 19.92
C GLY A 931 10.59 12.37 20.08
N LYS A 932 11.00 12.96 21.21
CA LYS A 932 12.40 13.27 21.51
C LYS A 932 13.02 12.21 22.44
N LEU A 933 14.29 11.90 22.21
CA LEU A 933 15.10 11.07 23.10
C LEU A 933 15.75 11.97 24.17
N LEU A 934 15.51 11.65 25.44
CA LEU A 934 16.01 12.37 26.60
C LEU A 934 16.68 11.39 27.58
N PHE A 935 17.52 11.92 28.46
CA PHE A 935 18.14 11.19 29.56
C PHE A 935 17.85 11.97 30.85
N VAL A 936 16.85 11.53 31.62
CA VAL A 936 16.29 12.29 32.74
C VAL A 936 16.26 11.48 34.03
N LEU A 937 16.32 12.17 35.17
CA LEU A 937 16.19 11.57 36.52
C LEU A 937 14.79 11.75 37.13
N CYS A 938 13.89 12.42 36.39
CA CYS A 938 12.50 12.62 36.76
C CYS A 938 11.64 12.66 35.50
N ARG A 939 10.65 11.77 35.42
CA ARG A 939 9.65 11.71 34.34
C ARG A 939 8.98 13.07 34.13
N THR A 940 8.42 13.64 35.20
CA THR A 940 7.67 14.90 35.16
C THR A 940 8.51 16.07 34.65
N CYS A 941 9.79 16.17 35.07
CA CYS A 941 10.70 17.18 34.53
C CYS A 941 10.99 16.98 33.03
N GLY A 942 11.14 15.73 32.58
CA GLY A 942 11.32 15.40 31.17
C GLY A 942 10.11 15.77 30.31
N GLU A 943 8.91 15.51 30.81
CA GLU A 943 7.63 15.83 30.15
C GLU A 943 7.39 17.34 30.09
N LEU A 944 7.60 18.07 31.20
CA LEU A 944 7.41 19.52 31.26
C LEU A 944 8.55 20.31 30.60
N ARG A 945 9.70 19.69 30.33
CA ARG A 945 10.91 20.30 29.75
C ARG A 945 11.39 21.55 30.51
N LYS A 946 11.26 21.54 31.83
CA LYS A 946 11.76 22.62 32.69
C LYS A 946 13.26 22.46 32.90
N GLY A 947 14.03 23.52 32.70
CA GLY A 947 15.49 23.55 32.90
C GLY A 947 15.93 23.87 34.33
N GLU A 948 14.98 24.06 35.25
CA GLU A 948 15.25 24.33 36.66
C GLU A 948 15.63 23.04 37.41
N LYS A 949 16.25 23.20 38.58
CA LYS A 949 16.57 22.07 39.45
C LYS A 949 15.28 21.35 39.84
N CYS A 950 15.26 20.03 39.67
CA CYS A 950 14.11 19.20 40.03
C CYS A 950 13.77 19.32 41.52
N THR A 951 12.50 19.58 41.84
CA THR A 951 11.96 19.63 43.22
C THR A 951 11.03 18.46 43.53
N HIS A 952 10.76 17.57 42.58
CA HIS A 952 9.93 16.40 42.81
C HIS A 952 10.69 15.40 43.69
N GLU A 953 10.06 14.94 44.77
CA GLU A 953 10.62 13.96 45.70
C GLU A 953 9.90 12.62 45.62
N HIS A 954 8.61 12.63 45.22
CA HIS A 954 7.80 11.42 45.19
C HIS A 954 8.17 10.49 44.03
N ALA A 955 8.31 9.20 44.34
CA ALA A 955 8.61 8.18 43.34
C ALA A 955 7.57 8.15 42.20
N SER A 956 6.30 8.39 42.50
CA SER A 956 5.22 8.45 41.50
C SER A 956 5.43 9.51 40.43
N GLU A 957 6.09 10.64 40.75
CA GLU A 957 6.38 11.74 39.83
C GLU A 957 7.68 11.55 39.06
N ARG A 958 8.63 10.81 39.65
CA ARG A 958 9.99 10.66 39.12
C ARG A 958 10.17 9.39 38.29
N ALA A 959 9.52 8.29 38.67
CA ALA A 959 9.71 6.98 38.09
C ALA A 959 9.44 6.98 36.57
N LEU A 960 10.33 6.33 35.83
CA LEU A 960 10.24 6.13 34.40
C LEU A 960 9.57 4.77 34.14
N THR A 961 8.59 4.75 33.24
CA THR A 961 8.02 3.50 32.72
C THR A 961 8.49 3.33 31.29
N GLY A 962 9.09 2.18 30.97
CA GLY A 962 9.66 1.97 29.64
C GLY A 962 10.20 0.57 29.43
N VAL A 963 10.62 0.31 28.19
CA VAL A 963 11.26 -0.95 27.79
C VAL A 963 12.75 -0.68 27.59
N TRP A 964 13.59 -1.50 28.22
CA TRP A 964 15.04 -1.42 28.13
C TRP A 964 15.67 -2.79 27.96
N CYS A 965 16.90 -2.81 27.43
CA CYS A 965 17.72 -4.01 27.43
C CYS A 965 18.28 -4.26 28.83
N THR A 966 18.50 -5.54 29.17
CA THR A 966 19.05 -5.91 30.49
C THR A 966 20.42 -5.32 30.76
N ASP A 967 21.25 -5.12 29.72
CA ASP A 967 22.57 -4.50 29.87
C ASP A 967 22.48 -3.02 30.32
N GLU A 968 21.52 -2.27 29.76
CA GLU A 968 21.28 -0.87 30.16
C GLU A 968 20.72 -0.80 31.59
N LEU A 969 19.85 -1.72 31.97
CA LEU A 969 19.30 -1.79 33.33
C LEU A 969 20.35 -2.19 34.36
N ASN A 970 21.22 -3.15 34.04
CA ASN A 970 22.33 -3.53 34.91
C ASN A 970 23.26 -2.35 35.19
N LEU A 971 23.62 -1.57 34.16
CA LEU A 971 24.40 -0.33 34.33
C LEU A 971 23.63 0.71 35.14
N ALA A 972 22.33 0.87 34.90
CA ALA A 972 21.51 1.81 35.66
C ALA A 972 21.45 1.44 37.16
N ILE A 973 21.31 0.16 37.49
CA ILE A 973 21.34 -0.32 38.88
C ILE A 973 22.68 0.00 39.55
N GLN A 974 23.80 -0.20 38.85
CA GLN A 974 25.13 0.17 39.34
C GLN A 974 25.25 1.68 39.62
N GLU A 975 24.58 2.51 38.83
CA GLU A 975 24.50 3.97 39.01
C GLU A 975 23.39 4.41 39.99
N GLY A 976 22.78 3.48 40.73
CA GLY A 976 21.84 3.77 41.82
C GLY A 976 20.37 3.86 41.40
N TYR A 977 20.00 3.43 40.20
CA TYR A 977 18.60 3.29 39.80
C TYR A 977 17.97 2.08 40.48
N GLN A 978 16.67 2.16 40.78
CA GLN A 978 15.91 1.07 41.39
C GLN A 978 14.74 0.66 40.50
N ILE A 979 14.71 -0.59 40.06
CA ILE A 979 13.51 -1.19 39.49
C ILE A 979 12.49 -1.35 40.61
N THR A 980 11.29 -0.83 40.36
CA THR A 980 10.18 -0.83 41.33
C THR A 980 9.11 -1.85 40.97
N LYS A 981 8.94 -2.17 39.68
CA LYS A 981 7.93 -3.12 39.21
C LYS A 981 8.28 -3.69 37.83
N TYR A 982 8.12 -5.00 37.66
CA TYR A 982 8.10 -5.65 36.34
C TYR A 982 6.68 -5.72 35.79
N HIS A 983 6.52 -5.44 34.49
CA HIS A 983 5.24 -5.58 33.79
C HIS A 983 5.27 -6.73 32.80
N GLU A 984 6.37 -6.91 32.07
CA GLU A 984 6.60 -8.03 31.16
C GLU A 984 8.09 -8.18 30.88
N VAL A 985 8.60 -9.41 30.80
CA VAL A 985 10.00 -9.71 30.48
C VAL A 985 10.08 -10.68 29.31
N TRP A 986 10.94 -10.36 28.34
CA TRP A 986 11.32 -11.26 27.26
C TRP A 986 12.71 -11.79 27.53
N HIS A 987 12.78 -13.01 28.02
CA HIS A 987 14.02 -13.65 28.45
C HIS A 987 14.50 -14.67 27.42
N TRP A 988 15.78 -14.62 27.09
CA TRP A 988 16.48 -15.72 26.40
C TRP A 988 17.47 -16.35 27.38
N SER A 989 17.39 -17.68 27.51
CA SER A 989 18.33 -18.46 28.30
C SER A 989 19.76 -18.35 27.75
N ASP A 990 20.78 -18.52 28.60
CA ASP A 990 22.17 -18.23 28.23
C ASP A 990 22.66 -19.03 27.02
N GLU A 991 22.21 -20.28 26.84
CA GLU A 991 22.54 -21.10 25.67
C GLU A 991 21.93 -20.59 24.34
N LYS A 992 21.02 -19.62 24.41
CA LYS A 992 20.45 -18.93 23.24
C LYS A 992 21.23 -17.68 22.85
N TRP A 993 22.27 -17.30 23.59
CA TRP A 993 23.12 -16.18 23.25
C TRP A 993 24.38 -16.65 22.54
N PHE A 994 24.85 -15.85 21.58
CA PHE A 994 26.11 -16.10 20.90
C PHE A 994 26.90 -14.81 20.74
N GLN A 995 28.21 -14.89 20.93
CA GLN A 995 29.14 -13.76 20.87
C GLN A 995 29.67 -13.58 19.44
N GLY A 996 29.90 -12.34 19.04
CA GLY A 996 30.46 -11.99 17.72
C GLY A 996 29.44 -11.79 16.59
N GLY A 997 28.16 -12.03 16.88
CA GLY A 997 27.03 -11.67 16.01
C GLY A 997 27.01 -12.36 14.63
N PHE A 998 25.91 -12.14 13.89
CA PHE A 998 25.77 -12.64 12.52
C PHE A 998 26.78 -11.99 11.55
N PHE A 999 27.39 -10.88 11.99
CA PHE A 999 28.16 -9.98 11.16
C PHE A 999 29.63 -10.31 11.11
N ASP A 1000 30.18 -11.16 12.00
CA ASP A 1000 31.60 -11.55 11.95
C ASP A 1000 31.98 -12.14 10.59
N SER A 1001 31.28 -13.18 10.14
CA SER A 1001 31.50 -13.77 8.81
C SER A 1001 31.23 -12.81 7.64
N PHE A 1002 30.39 -11.79 7.81
CA PHE A 1002 30.08 -10.79 6.78
C PHE A 1002 31.11 -9.65 6.72
N MET A 1003 31.67 -9.25 7.87
CA MET A 1003 32.58 -8.11 8.01
C MET A 1003 34.06 -8.51 7.95
N THR A 1004 34.40 -9.78 8.22
CA THR A 1004 35.78 -10.30 8.14
C THR A 1004 36.45 -10.05 6.78
N PRO A 1005 35.78 -10.21 5.61
CA PRO A 1005 36.39 -9.86 4.32
C PRO A 1005 36.75 -8.37 4.16
N SER A 1006 36.18 -7.49 5.01
CA SER A 1006 36.45 -6.04 5.01
C SER A 1006 37.55 -5.63 5.99
N SER A 1007 37.92 -6.49 6.95
CA SER A 1007 38.97 -6.16 7.95
C SER A 1007 40.39 -6.27 7.39
N ASP A 1008 40.61 -7.09 6.36
CA ASP A 1008 41.95 -7.30 5.78
C ASP A 1008 42.49 -6.08 4.99
N THR A 1009 41.64 -5.10 4.69
CA THR A 1009 42.04 -3.91 3.90
C THR A 1009 41.90 -2.56 4.61
N ALA A 1010 41.34 -2.48 5.83
CA ALA A 1010 41.13 -1.18 6.47
C ALA A 1010 41.14 -1.14 8.01
N ILE A 1011 41.24 -2.27 8.72
CA ILE A 1011 41.22 -2.25 10.19
C ILE A 1011 42.32 -3.17 10.74
N SER A 1012 43.57 -2.69 10.64
CA SER A 1012 44.60 -3.13 11.59
C SER A 1012 44.22 -2.56 12.96
N TYR A 1013 43.55 -3.37 13.79
CA TYR A 1013 43.45 -3.02 15.21
C TYR A 1013 44.87 -3.05 15.77
N PRO A 1014 45.38 -1.95 16.34
CA PRO A 1014 46.64 -2.01 17.03
C PRO A 1014 46.52 -2.97 18.23
N PRO A 1015 47.57 -3.73 18.58
CA PRO A 1015 47.50 -4.79 19.59
C PRO A 1015 47.06 -4.32 20.99
N TRP A 1016 47.03 -3.00 21.26
CA TRP A 1016 46.53 -2.42 22.50
C TRP A 1016 45.01 -2.20 22.55
N ALA A 1017 44.28 -2.37 21.43
CA ALA A 1017 42.81 -2.28 21.41
C ALA A 1017 42.10 -3.54 21.95
N VAL A 1018 42.86 -4.51 22.47
CA VAL A 1018 42.37 -5.59 23.31
C VAL A 1018 42.53 -5.14 24.75
N TYR A 1019 41.48 -4.58 25.35
CA TYR A 1019 41.42 -4.55 26.81
C TYR A 1019 41.20 -6.00 27.30
N PRO A 1020 41.94 -6.46 28.34
CA PRO A 1020 41.65 -7.74 28.98
C PRO A 1020 40.25 -7.69 29.64
N PRO A 1021 39.65 -8.87 29.92
CA PRO A 1021 38.24 -9.05 30.28
C PRO A 1021 37.75 -8.22 31.48
#